data_AF-K7W1A9-F1
#
_entry.id   AF-K7W1A9-F1
#
_cell.length_a   1.000
_cell.length_b   1.000
_cell.length_c   1.000
_cell.angle_alpha   90.00
_cell.angle_beta   90.00
_cell.angle_gamma   90.00
#
_symmetry.space_group_name_H-M   'P 1'
#
loop_
_entity.id
_entity.type
_entity.pdbx_description
1 polymer ?
#
loop_
_entity_poly.entity_id
_entity_poly.type
_entity_poly.pdbx_seq_one_letter_code
_entity_poly.pdbx_strand_id
1 'polypeptide(L)'
;MAKKMALLIGVSEYGAGIPPLLSALNDVQAMERVLQNPNLGNFAQVERLLNPDSVAMRIAIQKLFKNAGKEDLLLFFFSGHGITNDDNHLYLATRNTAKNDFEATAVDANFIQTQSKSCYSKRQVLILDACYSGAFANGWHTKSIGVDIKKQLGAEGRVVLTSSGATQTSFAQEGATLSLYTQYLVEGIETGAADTDNDGNIHVQELHTYAKAKVQAVKPNMTPDIILDKEGYNILLAYAPKNPEAEYRKLVEQYAPNGELNELAFLVLKPKRKILGITDTKAEEIETEFLEPFRRRLANLQSYKQAFAKAVEQKYPLDEHILNILKDYQQDVLGLRDEDVASIKLETTSVKEAEYQKQLQIQKQQEKEALQLQQQAKALSQLRLQQEAERLQRQREAEAAEQLRLQEEAERLQRQREAEAEKNKSSYQLKTFQFKTAQITLKSSMLGLVKTPEIKRIAKSAEYFTQDLGNGVLLEMVHIPGGTFLMGSPENEKDRNSSESPQHQVTVPSFFMGKYPVTQKQWRLVAALPKVKIDLESDPSRFKGDGSTSLTNNLPVERVSWNHTQEFCARLSRKTNKAYRLPSEAEWEYACRGGTTTPFYFGETISTELANYNGNYTYGGGAKGEYRGKTTEVGKFPANPCGLYDMCGNVWEWCEDEWHENYINAPTDGSAWSDGSNSYATLRGGSWFNNPQLCRSAYRSYGNRDNHYYSFGFRVVCVVGRILQ
;
A
#
# COMPACT_ATOMS: atom_id res chain seq x y z
N MET A 1 26.49 75.47 -21.46
CA MET A 1 26.49 74.90 -20.09
C MET A 1 25.60 73.68 -20.11
N ALA A 2 26.07 72.58 -19.53
CA ALA A 2 25.28 71.37 -19.34
C ALA A 2 24.01 71.67 -18.53
N LYS A 3 22.88 71.07 -18.92
CA LYS A 3 21.60 71.23 -18.25
C LYS A 3 21.13 69.88 -17.71
N LYS A 4 20.40 69.94 -16.59
CA LYS A 4 19.61 68.81 -16.06
C LYS A 4 18.17 68.96 -16.56
N MET A 5 17.68 67.95 -17.26
CA MET A 5 16.34 67.93 -17.86
C MET A 5 15.58 66.70 -17.40
N ALA A 6 14.30 66.84 -17.06
CA ALA A 6 13.46 65.73 -16.66
C ALA A 6 12.12 65.72 -17.42
N LEU A 7 11.63 64.52 -17.75
CA LEU A 7 10.26 64.27 -18.17
C LEU A 7 9.61 63.36 -17.12
N LEU A 8 8.55 63.85 -16.48
CA LEU A 8 7.81 63.14 -15.44
C LEU A 8 6.41 62.79 -15.96
N ILE A 9 6.13 61.51 -16.12
CA ILE A 9 4.86 61.00 -16.64
C ILE A 9 4.11 60.28 -15.54
N GLY A 10 2.86 60.69 -15.31
CA GLY A 10 1.98 60.08 -14.31
C GLY A 10 0.67 59.69 -14.96
N VAL A 11 0.29 58.42 -14.86
CA VAL A 11 -0.97 57.91 -15.41
C VAL A 11 -1.81 57.32 -14.27
N SER A 12 -2.99 57.89 -14.08
CA SER A 12 -3.92 57.55 -13.00
C SER A 12 -5.27 57.07 -13.50
N GLU A 13 -5.61 57.38 -14.75
CA GLU A 13 -6.83 56.96 -15.42
C GLU A 13 -6.48 56.02 -16.57
N TYR A 14 -7.31 55.01 -16.82
CA TYR A 14 -7.08 54.00 -17.84
C TYR A 14 -8.40 53.61 -18.53
N GLY A 15 -8.28 52.95 -19.69
CA GLY A 15 -9.40 52.34 -20.40
C GLY A 15 -9.93 51.07 -19.71
N ALA A 16 -10.90 50.41 -20.36
CA ALA A 16 -11.62 49.29 -19.78
C ALA A 16 -10.70 48.15 -19.30
N GLY A 17 -10.95 47.66 -18.08
CA GLY A 17 -10.26 46.50 -17.50
C GLY A 17 -8.95 46.78 -16.76
N ILE A 18 -8.56 48.05 -16.60
CA ILE A 18 -7.39 48.46 -15.81
C ILE A 18 -7.86 49.43 -14.70
N PRO A 19 -7.53 49.16 -13.42
CA PRO A 19 -7.96 50.02 -12.31
C PRO A 19 -7.21 51.36 -12.28
N PRO A 20 -7.85 52.45 -11.82
CA PRO A 20 -7.19 53.74 -11.67
C PRO A 20 -6.08 53.69 -10.60
N LEU A 21 -5.06 54.54 -10.75
CA LEU A 21 -3.89 54.61 -9.87
C LEU A 21 -3.64 56.05 -9.41
N LEU A 22 -4.33 56.47 -8.34
CA LEU A 22 -4.30 57.86 -7.85
C LEU A 22 -2.93 58.31 -7.36
N SER A 23 -2.10 57.41 -6.83
CA SER A 23 -0.74 57.71 -6.38
C SER A 23 0.16 58.25 -7.49
N ALA A 24 -0.07 57.85 -8.76
CA ALA A 24 0.81 58.22 -9.87
C ALA A 24 0.91 59.74 -10.12
N LEU A 25 -0.17 60.48 -9.88
CA LEU A 25 -0.14 61.94 -10.01
C LEU A 25 0.64 62.58 -8.85
N ASN A 26 0.47 62.05 -7.64
CA ASN A 26 1.17 62.52 -6.45
C ASN A 26 2.68 62.19 -6.53
N ASP A 27 3.03 61.04 -7.09
CA ASP A 27 4.42 60.63 -7.34
C ASP A 27 5.12 61.62 -8.27
N VAL A 28 4.47 62.01 -9.38
CA VAL A 28 5.00 63.04 -10.28
C VAL A 28 5.17 64.37 -9.57
N GLN A 29 4.20 64.79 -8.75
CA GLN A 29 4.28 66.04 -8.01
C GLN A 29 5.42 66.03 -6.98
N ALA A 30 5.61 64.92 -6.26
CA ALA A 30 6.67 64.77 -5.28
C ALA A 30 8.06 64.74 -5.96
N MET A 31 8.19 64.02 -7.07
CA MET A 31 9.42 64.02 -7.86
C MET A 31 9.72 65.38 -8.49
N GLU A 32 8.71 66.10 -9.00
CA GLU A 32 8.87 67.46 -9.54
C GLU A 32 9.47 68.39 -8.47
N ARG A 33 8.92 68.34 -7.25
CA ARG A 33 9.35 69.16 -6.11
C ARG A 33 10.84 68.97 -5.79
N VAL A 34 11.32 67.74 -5.68
CA VAL A 34 12.71 67.47 -5.31
C VAL A 34 13.70 67.76 -6.45
N LEU A 35 13.29 67.52 -7.70
CA LEU A 35 14.15 67.74 -8.86
C LEU A 35 14.30 69.23 -9.19
N GLN A 36 13.22 70.02 -9.12
CA GLN A 36 13.27 71.47 -9.41
C GLN A 36 13.95 72.28 -8.30
N ASN A 37 14.01 71.77 -7.06
CA ASN A 37 14.59 72.50 -5.94
C ASN A 37 16.07 72.85 -6.21
N PRO A 38 16.45 74.15 -6.20
CA PRO A 38 17.80 74.60 -6.51
C PRO A 38 18.89 74.05 -5.57
N ASN A 39 18.51 73.72 -4.34
CA ASN A 39 19.42 73.20 -3.31
C ASN A 39 19.49 71.67 -3.29
N LEU A 40 18.63 70.98 -4.04
CA LEU A 40 18.58 69.51 -4.14
C LEU A 40 18.93 69.05 -5.56
N GLY A 41 17.92 68.79 -6.41
CA GLY A 41 18.13 68.29 -7.76
C GLY A 41 18.69 69.32 -8.75
N ASN A 42 18.29 70.59 -8.63
CA ASN A 42 18.63 71.69 -9.53
C ASN A 42 18.40 71.38 -11.02
N PHE A 43 17.25 70.78 -11.35
CA PHE A 43 16.84 70.50 -12.73
C PHE A 43 16.31 71.77 -13.40
N ALA A 44 17.04 72.25 -14.41
CA ALA A 44 16.73 73.48 -15.13
C ALA A 44 15.43 73.39 -15.96
N GLN A 45 15.04 72.18 -16.37
CA GLN A 45 13.82 71.92 -17.11
C GLN A 45 13.17 70.64 -16.59
N VAL A 46 11.94 70.73 -16.08
CA VAL A 46 11.15 69.57 -15.67
C VAL A 46 9.80 69.68 -16.37
N GLU A 47 9.56 68.80 -17.34
CA GLU A 47 8.31 68.71 -18.08
C GLU A 47 7.43 67.63 -17.43
N ARG A 48 6.24 68.00 -16.97
CA ARG A 48 5.26 67.06 -16.42
C ARG A 48 4.20 66.73 -17.46
N LEU A 49 3.84 65.46 -17.55
CA LEU A 49 2.82 64.98 -18.48
C LEU A 49 1.86 64.03 -17.74
N LEU A 50 0.68 64.54 -17.41
CA LEU A 50 -0.33 63.83 -16.61
C LEU A 50 -1.40 63.23 -17.52
N ASN A 51 -1.71 61.95 -17.32
CA ASN A 51 -2.67 61.17 -18.11
C ASN A 51 -2.53 61.40 -19.64
N PRO A 52 -1.34 61.29 -20.26
CA PRO A 52 -1.22 61.39 -21.72
C PRO A 52 -1.86 60.19 -22.41
N ASP A 53 -2.25 60.36 -23.68
CA ASP A 53 -2.45 59.25 -24.61
C ASP A 53 -1.11 58.76 -25.19
N SER A 54 -1.13 57.66 -25.95
CA SER A 54 0.07 57.06 -26.51
C SER A 54 0.83 57.95 -27.48
N VAL A 55 0.14 58.84 -28.22
CA VAL A 55 0.77 59.75 -29.19
C VAL A 55 1.48 60.88 -28.46
N ALA A 56 0.80 61.54 -27.52
CA ALA A 56 1.36 62.61 -26.69
C ALA A 56 2.56 62.11 -25.89
N MET A 57 2.45 60.91 -25.30
CA MET A 57 3.55 60.28 -24.55
C MET A 57 4.76 60.00 -25.45
N ARG A 58 4.57 59.44 -26.66
CA ARG A 58 5.67 59.20 -27.61
C ARG A 58 6.36 60.48 -28.06
N ILE A 59 5.59 61.55 -28.33
CA ILE A 59 6.13 62.86 -28.71
C ILE A 59 6.99 63.44 -27.59
N ALA A 60 6.51 63.40 -26.35
CA ALA A 60 7.24 63.93 -25.19
C ALA A 60 8.54 63.15 -24.94
N ILE A 61 8.49 61.81 -25.00
CA ILE A 61 9.66 60.94 -24.89
C ILE A 61 10.69 61.26 -25.99
N GLN A 62 10.24 61.36 -27.24
CA GLN A 62 11.11 61.69 -28.37
C GLN A 62 11.76 63.07 -28.18
N LYS A 63 10.99 64.06 -27.73
CA LYS A 63 11.47 65.43 -27.47
C LYS A 63 12.55 65.45 -26.38
N LEU A 64 12.37 64.71 -25.28
CA LEU A 64 13.37 64.59 -24.21
C LEU A 64 14.72 64.13 -24.76
N PHE A 65 14.73 63.00 -25.47
CA PHE A 65 15.99 62.38 -25.93
C PHE A 65 16.60 63.08 -27.15
N LYS A 66 15.80 63.68 -28.04
CA LYS A 66 16.29 64.35 -29.25
C LYS A 66 16.92 65.71 -28.98
N ASN A 67 16.41 66.45 -28.00
CA ASN A 67 16.83 67.84 -27.75
C ASN A 67 18.03 67.97 -26.80
N ALA A 68 18.54 66.85 -26.30
CA ALA A 68 19.63 66.84 -25.33
C ALA A 68 21.00 67.02 -25.99
N GLY A 69 21.79 67.95 -25.45
CA GLY A 69 23.21 68.09 -25.75
C GLY A 69 24.04 66.97 -25.13
N LYS A 70 25.30 66.84 -25.57
CA LYS A 70 26.23 65.76 -25.14
C LYS A 70 26.41 65.72 -23.63
N GLU A 71 26.45 66.90 -23.03
CA GLU A 71 26.76 67.10 -21.61
C GLU A 71 25.52 67.24 -20.73
N ASP A 72 24.32 67.06 -21.27
CA ASP A 72 23.08 67.19 -20.49
C ASP A 72 22.81 65.92 -19.69
N LEU A 73 22.22 66.05 -18.49
CA LEU A 73 21.68 64.92 -17.72
C LEU A 73 20.19 64.82 -18.00
N LEU A 74 19.75 63.66 -18.47
CA LEU A 74 18.34 63.37 -18.71
C LEU A 74 17.77 62.48 -17.61
N LEU A 75 16.60 62.83 -17.09
CA LEU A 75 15.79 61.98 -16.23
C LEU A 75 14.42 61.69 -16.87
N PHE A 76 14.08 60.42 -17.01
CA PHE A 76 12.75 59.97 -17.41
C PHE A 76 12.12 59.26 -16.22
N PHE A 77 11.00 59.79 -15.71
CA PHE A 77 10.25 59.17 -14.63
C PHE A 77 8.87 58.77 -15.15
N PHE A 78 8.47 57.54 -14.89
CA PHE A 78 7.13 57.05 -15.16
C PHE A 78 6.54 56.44 -13.89
N SER A 79 5.37 56.93 -13.48
CA SER A 79 4.51 56.27 -12.48
C SER A 79 3.17 55.91 -13.13
N GLY A 80 2.79 54.63 -13.06
CA GLY A 80 1.64 54.09 -13.76
C GLY A 80 1.65 52.57 -13.86
N HIS A 81 0.67 51.99 -14.55
CA HIS A 81 0.64 50.55 -14.82
C HIS A 81 1.64 50.17 -15.92
N GLY A 82 2.39 49.11 -15.66
CA GLY A 82 3.19 48.39 -16.65
C GLY A 82 2.52 47.07 -16.97
N ILE A 83 2.38 46.75 -18.26
CA ILE A 83 1.71 45.54 -18.74
C ILE A 83 2.71 44.78 -19.62
N THR A 84 2.82 43.47 -19.41
CA THR A 84 3.63 42.60 -20.27
C THR A 84 2.74 41.74 -21.16
N ASN A 85 3.19 41.48 -22.39
CA ASN A 85 2.60 40.44 -23.22
C ASN A 85 3.21 39.05 -22.90
N ASP A 86 2.77 38.01 -23.61
CA ASP A 86 3.21 36.62 -23.39
C ASP A 86 4.72 36.42 -23.64
N ASP A 87 5.35 37.30 -24.44
CA ASP A 87 6.80 37.31 -24.70
C ASP A 87 7.61 38.13 -23.66
N ASN A 88 6.96 38.58 -22.58
CA ASN A 88 7.53 39.46 -21.56
C ASN A 88 8.00 40.83 -22.09
N HIS A 89 7.43 41.34 -23.19
CA HIS A 89 7.67 42.71 -23.63
C HIS A 89 6.86 43.69 -22.79
N LEU A 90 7.53 44.69 -22.22
CA LEU A 90 6.93 45.69 -21.35
C LEU A 90 6.29 46.83 -22.14
N TYR A 91 5.05 47.16 -21.79
CA TYR A 91 4.30 48.31 -22.29
C TYR A 91 3.91 49.23 -21.11
N LEU A 92 4.16 50.53 -21.27
CA LEU A 92 3.74 51.55 -20.31
C LEU A 92 2.33 52.03 -20.67
N ALA A 93 1.36 51.78 -19.79
CA ALA A 93 -0.04 52.12 -20.03
C ALA A 93 -0.25 53.64 -20.07
N THR A 94 -1.16 54.08 -20.94
CA THR A 94 -1.57 55.48 -21.14
C THR A 94 -3.03 55.66 -20.73
N ARG A 95 -3.56 56.89 -20.76
CA ARG A 95 -4.94 57.19 -20.33
C ARG A 95 -6.03 56.36 -21.03
N ASN A 96 -5.76 55.91 -22.24
CA ASN A 96 -6.72 55.19 -23.09
C ASN A 96 -6.40 53.69 -23.17
N THR A 97 -5.38 53.22 -22.45
CA THR A 97 -4.99 51.81 -22.48
C THR A 97 -6.07 50.95 -21.85
N ALA A 98 -6.58 49.98 -22.60
CA ALA A 98 -7.55 48.99 -22.13
C ALA A 98 -6.89 47.61 -22.07
N LYS A 99 -7.34 46.73 -21.16
CA LYS A 99 -6.73 45.42 -20.90
C LYS A 99 -6.64 44.53 -22.14
N ASN A 100 -7.59 44.63 -23.07
CA ASN A 100 -7.66 43.74 -24.24
C ASN A 100 -6.95 44.30 -25.48
N ASP A 101 -6.73 45.62 -25.55
CA ASP A 101 -6.15 46.32 -26.72
C ASP A 101 -4.87 47.09 -26.32
N PHE A 102 -4.18 46.63 -25.28
CA PHE A 102 -3.10 47.39 -24.66
C PHE A 102 -1.91 47.60 -25.59
N GLU A 103 -1.58 46.65 -26.47
CA GLU A 103 -0.46 46.79 -27.41
C GLU A 103 -0.65 47.96 -28.40
N ALA A 104 -1.89 48.26 -28.78
CA ALA A 104 -2.21 49.38 -29.68
C ALA A 104 -2.30 50.73 -28.96
N THR A 105 -2.61 50.71 -27.66
CA THR A 105 -2.98 51.91 -26.90
C THR A 105 -1.95 52.31 -25.84
N ALA A 106 -0.98 51.46 -25.54
CA ALA A 106 0.15 51.72 -24.65
C ALA A 106 1.41 52.17 -25.42
N VAL A 107 2.46 52.56 -24.69
CA VAL A 107 3.78 52.84 -25.26
C VAL A 107 4.72 51.69 -24.97
N ASP A 108 5.19 51.04 -26.02
CA ASP A 108 6.20 49.98 -25.96
C ASP A 108 7.52 50.51 -25.34
N ALA A 109 8.04 49.82 -24.32
CA ALA A 109 9.32 50.12 -23.70
C ALA A 109 10.48 50.16 -24.71
N ASN A 110 10.46 49.34 -25.78
CA ASN A 110 11.47 49.34 -26.83
C ASN A 110 11.55 50.67 -27.58
N PHE A 111 10.44 51.41 -27.68
CA PHE A 111 10.46 52.76 -28.24
C PHE A 111 11.34 53.67 -27.39
N ILE A 112 11.17 53.63 -26.06
CA ILE A 112 11.97 54.40 -25.09
C ILE A 112 13.44 53.99 -25.19
N GLN A 113 13.72 52.68 -25.24
CA GLN A 113 15.08 52.17 -25.41
C GLN A 113 15.72 52.66 -26.72
N THR A 114 14.96 52.71 -27.82
CA THR A 114 15.45 53.18 -29.12
C THR A 114 15.78 54.67 -29.09
N GLN A 115 14.92 55.49 -28.48
CA GLN A 115 15.17 56.94 -28.31
C GLN A 115 16.37 57.17 -27.38
N SER A 116 16.44 56.45 -26.27
CA SER A 116 17.55 56.49 -25.31
C SER A 116 18.89 56.07 -25.96
N LYS A 117 18.90 54.98 -26.74
CA LYS A 117 20.06 54.46 -27.48
C LYS A 117 20.60 55.49 -28.48
N SER A 118 19.70 56.17 -29.18
CA SER A 118 20.02 57.16 -30.22
C SER A 118 20.33 58.57 -29.67
N CYS A 119 20.14 58.79 -28.37
CA CYS A 119 20.41 60.08 -27.74
C CYS A 119 21.91 60.41 -27.68
N TYR A 120 22.23 61.69 -27.91
CA TYR A 120 23.60 62.22 -27.89
C TYR A 120 24.17 62.30 -26.47
N SER A 121 23.33 62.65 -25.48
CA SER A 121 23.71 62.58 -24.06
C SER A 121 23.96 61.13 -23.65
N LYS A 122 25.09 60.91 -22.96
CA LYS A 122 25.43 59.63 -22.34
C LYS A 122 25.09 59.56 -20.86
N ARG A 123 24.42 60.58 -20.30
CA ARG A 123 24.01 60.63 -18.88
C ARG A 123 22.49 60.59 -18.81
N GLN A 124 21.95 59.39 -18.58
CA GLN A 124 20.50 59.16 -18.62
C GLN A 124 20.06 58.30 -17.43
N VAL A 125 19.04 58.79 -16.70
CA VAL A 125 18.42 58.11 -15.57
C VAL A 125 16.96 57.83 -15.92
N LEU A 126 16.58 56.57 -16.01
CA LEU A 126 15.20 56.15 -16.22
C LEU A 126 14.69 55.57 -14.90
N ILE A 127 13.55 56.03 -14.41
CA ILE A 127 12.92 55.53 -13.19
C ILE A 127 11.53 55.05 -13.58
N LEU A 128 11.31 53.74 -13.45
CA LEU A 128 10.07 53.07 -13.82
C LEU A 128 9.38 52.57 -12.55
N ASP A 129 8.43 53.36 -12.08
CA ASP A 129 7.58 52.99 -10.95
C ASP A 129 6.29 52.32 -11.44
N ALA A 130 6.45 51.09 -11.93
CA ALA A 130 5.39 50.32 -12.56
C ALA A 130 5.55 48.81 -12.30
N CYS A 131 4.44 48.07 -12.34
CA CYS A 131 4.45 46.60 -12.33
C CYS A 131 5.33 46.05 -13.47
N TYR A 132 6.02 44.93 -13.23
CA TYR A 132 6.86 44.25 -14.24
C TYR A 132 7.97 45.10 -14.87
N SER A 133 8.36 46.21 -14.22
CA SER A 133 9.40 47.11 -14.72
C SER A 133 10.77 46.44 -14.90
N GLY A 134 11.05 45.34 -14.17
CA GLY A 134 12.24 44.50 -14.37
C GLY A 134 12.34 43.80 -15.74
N ALA A 135 11.24 43.63 -16.48
CA ALA A 135 11.25 43.07 -17.84
C ALA A 135 11.89 44.02 -18.88
N PHE A 136 12.14 45.29 -18.53
CA PHE A 136 12.85 46.26 -19.37
C PHE A 136 14.30 45.84 -19.71
N ALA A 137 14.90 44.88 -18.98
CA ALA A 137 16.28 44.43 -19.16
C ALA A 137 16.54 43.57 -20.42
N ASN A 138 15.53 42.90 -20.99
CA ASN A 138 15.69 41.86 -22.02
C ASN A 138 16.28 42.32 -23.38
N GLY A 139 16.53 43.62 -23.58
CA GLY A 139 17.09 44.20 -24.82
C GLY A 139 18.41 44.96 -24.68
N TRP A 140 19.09 44.87 -23.54
CA TRP A 140 20.33 45.61 -23.23
C TRP A 140 21.55 44.68 -23.17
N HIS A 141 22.41 44.74 -24.19
CA HIS A 141 23.72 44.07 -24.19
C HIS A 141 24.82 45.05 -23.79
N THR A 142 25.50 44.79 -22.67
CA THR A 142 26.65 45.57 -22.20
C THR A 142 27.94 45.12 -22.89
N LYS A 143 28.67 46.05 -23.54
CA LYS A 143 30.10 45.86 -23.85
C LYS A 143 30.93 46.67 -22.86
N SER A 144 31.84 46.01 -22.15
CA SER A 144 32.81 46.62 -21.24
C SER A 144 33.94 47.29 -22.01
N ILE A 145 34.25 48.55 -21.69
CA ILE A 145 35.57 49.17 -21.95
C ILE A 145 35.86 50.12 -20.79
N GLY A 146 37.10 50.07 -20.29
CA GLY A 146 37.55 50.73 -19.05
C GLY A 146 37.92 52.21 -19.14
N VAL A 147 37.76 52.85 -17.98
CA VAL A 147 38.53 53.91 -17.28
C VAL A 147 39.04 55.11 -18.11
N ASP A 148 38.46 56.29 -17.91
CA ASP A 148 38.90 57.33 -16.95
C ASP A 148 38.09 58.65 -17.17
N ILE A 149 38.08 59.52 -16.15
CA ILE A 149 37.78 60.98 -16.12
C ILE A 149 36.54 61.44 -15.32
N LYS A 150 36.82 61.89 -14.08
CA LYS A 150 36.05 62.93 -13.36
C LYS A 150 36.28 64.31 -13.98
N LYS A 151 35.21 65.10 -14.16
CA LYS A 151 35.00 66.36 -13.41
C LYS A 151 33.67 67.05 -13.77
N GLN A 152 33.00 67.49 -12.71
CA GLN A 152 31.86 68.41 -12.61
C GLN A 152 30.43 67.93 -12.89
N LEU A 153 30.14 66.74 -13.41
CA LEU A 153 28.73 66.29 -13.61
C LEU A 153 28.47 64.76 -13.47
N GLY A 154 29.34 63.99 -12.81
CA GLY A 154 29.20 62.52 -12.65
C GLY A 154 29.59 61.71 -13.89
N ALA A 155 29.65 60.38 -13.77
CA ALA A 155 30.17 59.47 -14.79
C ALA A 155 29.24 59.28 -16.01
N GLU A 156 29.76 58.75 -17.13
CA GLU A 156 28.96 58.43 -18.32
C GLU A 156 28.24 57.07 -18.17
N GLY A 157 26.94 57.04 -18.43
CA GLY A 157 26.18 55.79 -18.47
C GLY A 157 24.68 55.99 -18.50
N ARG A 158 23.97 54.88 -18.71
CA ARG A 158 22.52 54.83 -18.58
C ARG A 158 22.17 53.94 -17.41
N VAL A 159 21.21 54.39 -16.62
CA VAL A 159 20.72 53.64 -15.46
C VAL A 159 19.22 53.59 -15.50
N VAL A 160 18.66 52.40 -15.26
CA VAL A 160 17.22 52.19 -15.14
C VAL A 160 16.94 51.68 -13.73
N LEU A 161 16.09 52.39 -13.00
CA LEU A 161 15.60 52.01 -11.68
C LEU A 161 14.20 51.45 -11.80
N THR A 162 13.93 50.30 -11.19
CA THR A 162 12.62 49.64 -11.24
C THR A 162 12.05 49.44 -9.84
N SER A 163 10.74 49.63 -9.67
CA SER A 163 10.07 49.44 -8.37
C SER A 163 9.80 47.96 -8.03
N SER A 164 9.81 47.05 -9.02
CA SER A 164 9.68 45.61 -8.82
C SER A 164 10.58 44.79 -9.77
N GLY A 165 10.85 43.53 -9.39
CA GLY A 165 11.54 42.56 -10.25
C GLY A 165 10.65 42.09 -11.42
N ALA A 166 11.25 41.37 -12.39
CA ALA A 166 10.58 40.99 -13.65
C ALA A 166 9.30 40.14 -13.51
N THR A 167 9.03 39.56 -12.34
CA THR A 167 7.91 38.62 -12.09
C THR A 167 6.87 39.14 -11.10
N GLN A 168 6.97 40.40 -10.65
CA GLN A 168 6.19 40.91 -9.52
C GLN A 168 5.27 42.08 -9.88
N THR A 169 4.01 41.98 -9.44
CA THR A 169 3.02 43.05 -9.43
C THR A 169 3.32 44.06 -8.31
N SER A 170 3.41 45.35 -8.64
CA SER A 170 3.47 46.42 -7.65
C SER A 170 2.07 46.71 -7.11
N PHE A 171 1.90 46.56 -5.79
CA PHE A 171 0.64 46.86 -5.11
C PHE A 171 0.68 48.26 -4.52
N ALA A 172 -0.16 49.17 -5.05
CA ALA A 172 -0.52 50.39 -4.35
C ALA A 172 -1.19 50.05 -3.02
N GLN A 173 -0.78 50.72 -1.94
CA GLN A 173 -1.41 50.55 -0.63
C GLN A 173 -2.69 51.39 -0.61
N GLU A 174 -3.83 50.80 -0.22
CA GLU A 174 -5.06 51.58 0.00
C GLU A 174 -4.80 52.61 1.13
N GLY A 175 -4.80 53.90 0.76
CA GLY A 175 -4.67 55.03 1.70
C GLY A 175 -3.31 55.74 1.76
N ALA A 176 -2.27 55.26 1.07
CA ALA A 176 -0.98 55.96 1.00
C ALA A 176 -1.00 57.08 -0.05
N THR A 177 -0.39 58.24 0.25
CA THR A 177 -0.37 59.40 -0.65
C THR A 177 0.59 59.24 -1.83
N LEU A 178 1.66 58.46 -1.68
CA LEU A 178 2.68 58.16 -2.69
C LEU A 178 2.83 56.64 -2.86
N SER A 179 3.41 56.20 -3.98
CA SER A 179 3.89 54.82 -4.10
C SER A 179 5.03 54.58 -3.10
N LEU A 180 5.19 53.33 -2.64
CA LEU A 180 6.20 53.00 -1.63
C LEU A 180 7.64 53.25 -2.13
N TYR A 181 7.90 53.00 -3.41
CA TYR A 181 9.22 53.22 -3.99
C TYR A 181 9.49 54.72 -4.18
N THR A 182 8.55 55.46 -4.75
CA THR A 182 8.68 56.91 -4.93
C THR A 182 8.75 57.64 -3.60
N GLN A 183 8.01 57.21 -2.58
CA GLN A 183 8.10 57.75 -1.22
C GLN A 183 9.55 57.76 -0.72
N TYR A 184 10.25 56.63 -0.81
CA TYR A 184 11.62 56.52 -0.29
C TYR A 184 12.67 57.16 -1.22
N LEU A 185 12.41 57.26 -2.53
CA LEU A 185 13.25 58.07 -3.41
C LEU A 185 13.16 59.56 -3.04
N VAL A 186 11.95 60.07 -2.84
CA VAL A 186 11.70 61.46 -2.46
C VAL A 186 12.28 61.73 -1.06
N GLU A 187 12.00 60.87 -0.09
CA GLU A 187 12.52 60.98 1.28
C GLU A 187 14.05 60.99 1.30
N GLY A 188 14.69 60.09 0.54
CA GLY A 188 16.15 60.01 0.46
C GLY A 188 16.79 61.30 -0.05
N ILE A 189 16.18 61.93 -1.06
CA ILE A 189 16.63 63.23 -1.59
C ILE A 189 16.32 64.38 -0.62
N GLU A 190 15.11 64.45 -0.07
CA GLU A 190 14.64 65.58 0.76
C GLU A 190 15.31 65.65 2.12
N THR A 191 15.64 64.50 2.70
CA THR A 191 16.25 64.43 4.04
C THR A 191 17.76 64.38 3.99
N GLY A 192 18.33 63.99 2.84
CA GLY A 192 19.74 63.64 2.69
C GLY A 192 20.09 62.23 3.17
N ALA A 193 19.11 61.43 3.61
CA ALA A 193 19.36 60.08 4.11
C ALA A 193 19.92 59.11 3.04
N ALA A 194 19.75 59.44 1.76
CA ALA A 194 20.34 58.68 0.66
C ALA A 194 21.83 58.96 0.42
N ASP A 195 22.42 60.00 1.01
CA ASP A 195 23.86 60.25 0.95
C ASP A 195 24.56 59.32 1.95
N THR A 196 25.04 58.17 1.46
CA THR A 196 25.58 57.11 2.32
C THR A 196 27.05 57.30 2.63
N ASP A 197 27.81 57.94 1.73
CA ASP A 197 29.25 58.21 1.91
C ASP A 197 29.56 59.58 2.54
N ASN A 198 28.54 60.42 2.71
CA ASN A 198 28.57 61.73 3.35
C ASN A 198 29.45 62.75 2.61
N ASP A 199 29.56 62.62 1.29
CA ASP A 199 30.29 63.57 0.46
C ASP A 199 29.45 64.81 0.06
N GLY A 200 28.17 64.85 0.48
CA GLY A 200 27.20 65.90 0.18
C GLY A 200 26.49 65.75 -1.17
N ASN A 201 26.80 64.69 -1.91
CA ASN A 201 26.20 64.33 -3.18
C ASN A 201 25.31 63.10 -3.01
N ILE A 202 24.25 63.01 -3.80
CA ILE A 202 23.40 61.82 -3.87
C ILE A 202 23.55 61.25 -5.27
N HIS A 203 24.33 60.19 -5.40
CA HIS A 203 24.45 59.44 -6.64
C HIS A 203 23.26 58.50 -6.83
N VAL A 204 22.98 58.13 -8.09
CA VAL A 204 21.84 57.26 -8.42
C VAL A 204 21.91 55.93 -7.67
N GLN A 205 23.12 55.36 -7.51
CA GLN A 205 23.29 54.12 -6.75
C GLN A 205 22.89 54.28 -5.29
N GLU A 206 23.35 55.32 -4.62
CA GLU A 206 23.09 55.52 -3.19
C GLU A 206 21.60 55.74 -2.93
N LEU A 207 20.95 56.52 -3.80
CA LEU A 207 19.51 56.71 -3.75
C LEU A 207 18.73 55.41 -3.94
N HIS A 208 19.13 54.57 -4.90
CA HIS A 208 18.50 53.27 -5.11
C HIS A 208 18.74 52.32 -3.93
N THR A 209 19.96 52.25 -3.42
CA THR A 209 20.32 51.41 -2.27
C THR A 209 19.51 51.79 -1.03
N TYR A 210 19.37 53.09 -0.75
CA TYR A 210 18.53 53.60 0.33
C TYR A 210 17.06 53.19 0.14
N ALA A 211 16.49 53.49 -1.03
CA ALA A 211 15.08 53.20 -1.31
C ALA A 211 14.80 51.69 -1.26
N LYS A 212 15.69 50.85 -1.81
CA LYS A 212 15.57 49.39 -1.78
C LYS A 212 15.54 48.85 -0.35
N ALA A 213 16.46 49.28 0.50
CA ALA A 213 16.50 48.86 1.88
C ALA A 213 15.22 49.23 2.64
N LYS A 214 14.72 50.46 2.46
CA LYS A 214 13.49 50.94 3.11
C LYS A 214 12.23 50.23 2.58
N VAL A 215 12.13 50.03 1.27
CA VAL A 215 11.02 49.25 0.67
C VAL A 215 11.00 47.83 1.22
N GLN A 216 12.15 47.15 1.26
CA GLN A 216 12.25 45.76 1.74
C GLN A 216 11.98 45.62 3.24
N ALA A 217 12.26 46.65 4.04
CA ALA A 217 11.92 46.68 5.46
C ALA A 217 10.40 46.74 5.69
N VAL A 218 9.64 47.40 4.79
CA VAL A 218 8.17 47.52 4.90
C VAL A 218 7.45 46.39 4.17
N LYS A 219 7.95 45.98 3.00
CA LYS A 219 7.41 44.89 2.18
C LYS A 219 8.56 44.01 1.66
N PRO A 220 8.98 42.97 2.40
CA PRO A 220 10.12 42.12 2.03
C PRO A 220 10.02 41.48 0.64
N ASN A 221 8.79 41.23 0.17
CA ASN A 221 8.52 40.63 -1.13
C ASN A 221 8.67 41.61 -2.31
N MET A 222 8.76 42.92 -2.08
CA MET A 222 8.98 43.91 -3.13
C MET A 222 10.49 44.12 -3.31
N THR A 223 11.02 43.77 -4.49
CA THR A 223 12.45 43.85 -4.78
C THR A 223 12.76 44.88 -5.87
N PRO A 224 12.93 46.17 -5.52
CA PRO A 224 13.43 47.16 -6.46
C PRO A 224 14.77 46.73 -7.07
N ASP A 225 14.99 47.07 -8.33
CA ASP A 225 16.19 46.68 -9.07
C ASP A 225 16.82 47.83 -9.83
N ILE A 226 18.10 47.66 -10.20
CA ILE A 226 18.91 48.66 -10.90
C ILE A 226 19.61 48.00 -12.10
N ILE A 227 19.34 48.53 -13.30
CA ILE A 227 19.94 48.08 -14.56
C ILE A 227 20.95 49.13 -15.02
N LEU A 228 22.16 48.71 -15.37
CA LEU A 228 23.30 49.60 -15.65
C LEU A 228 23.86 49.38 -17.07
N ASP A 229 24.18 50.48 -17.74
CA ASP A 229 25.04 50.55 -18.94
C ASP A 229 26.21 51.49 -18.65
N LYS A 230 27.43 50.95 -18.59
CA LYS A 230 28.70 51.62 -18.22
C LYS A 230 28.74 52.14 -16.78
N GLU A 231 29.23 53.37 -16.55
CA GLU A 231 29.44 53.95 -15.21
C GLU A 231 28.20 54.69 -14.69
N GLY A 232 26.99 54.34 -15.17
CA GLY A 232 25.73 55.04 -14.85
C GLY A 232 25.38 55.09 -13.35
N TYR A 233 26.02 54.25 -12.53
CA TYR A 233 25.83 54.22 -11.07
C TYR A 233 26.35 55.49 -10.37
N ASN A 234 27.39 56.13 -10.92
CA ASN A 234 28.03 57.35 -10.40
C ASN A 234 27.44 58.65 -11.00
N ILE A 235 26.22 58.59 -11.55
CA ILE A 235 25.54 59.81 -12.01
C ILE A 235 25.08 60.59 -10.78
N LEU A 236 25.53 61.85 -10.69
CA LEU A 236 25.13 62.77 -9.63
C LEU A 236 23.71 63.28 -9.88
N LEU A 237 22.76 62.86 -9.04
CA LEU A 237 21.35 63.20 -9.22
C LEU A 237 20.95 64.46 -8.43
N ALA A 238 21.25 64.49 -7.14
CA ALA A 238 20.87 65.58 -6.23
C ALA A 238 22.01 65.88 -5.22
N TYR A 239 21.89 66.98 -4.51
CA TYR A 239 22.76 67.31 -3.38
C TYR A 239 22.03 67.03 -2.06
N ALA A 240 22.77 66.47 -1.10
CA ALA A 240 22.21 66.20 0.23
C ALA A 240 22.05 67.52 1.00
N PRO A 241 20.87 67.82 1.57
CA PRO A 241 20.72 68.96 2.44
C PRO A 241 21.55 68.75 3.71
N LYS A 242 22.18 69.83 4.20
CA LYS A 242 22.83 69.81 5.53
C LYS A 242 21.73 69.69 6.59
N ASN A 243 21.43 68.46 7.00
CA ASN A 243 20.38 68.15 7.96
C ASN A 243 20.99 67.63 9.28
N PRO A 244 20.93 68.41 10.37
CA PRO A 244 21.45 67.98 11.66
C PRO A 244 20.81 66.68 12.17
N GLU A 245 19.52 66.44 11.87
CA GLU A 245 18.83 65.20 12.26
C GLU A 245 19.37 63.97 11.51
N ALA A 246 19.72 64.11 10.24
CA ALA A 246 20.33 63.04 9.46
C ALA A 246 21.76 62.73 9.96
N GLU A 247 22.53 63.78 10.31
CA GLU A 247 23.85 63.61 10.92
C GLU A 247 23.76 62.90 12.28
N TYR A 248 22.73 63.21 13.07
CA TYR A 248 22.49 62.52 14.33
C TYR A 248 22.03 61.08 14.16
N ARG A 249 21.15 60.80 13.20
CA ARG A 249 20.73 59.44 12.84
C ARG A 249 21.93 58.56 12.45
N LYS A 250 22.87 59.10 11.67
CA LYS A 250 24.13 58.41 11.34
C LYS A 250 24.99 58.12 12.57
N LEU A 251 25.05 59.04 13.54
CA LEU A 251 25.74 58.77 14.81
C LEU A 251 25.04 57.64 15.58
N VAL A 252 23.72 57.65 15.67
CA VAL A 252 22.96 56.56 16.30
C VAL A 252 23.25 55.22 15.62
N GLU A 253 23.23 55.18 14.29
CA GLU A 253 23.62 54.01 13.49
C GLU A 253 25.04 53.52 13.78
N GLN A 254 26.00 54.44 13.85
CA GLN A 254 27.40 54.13 14.14
C GLN A 254 27.59 53.54 15.55
N TYR A 255 26.86 54.07 16.54
CA TYR A 255 27.01 53.68 17.94
C TYR A 255 26.03 52.58 18.38
N ALA A 256 25.06 52.20 17.55
CA ALA A 256 24.19 51.04 17.73
C ALA A 256 24.15 50.12 16.48
N PRO A 257 25.30 49.62 15.97
CA PRO A 257 25.34 48.79 14.77
C PRO A 257 24.54 47.47 14.92
N ASN A 258 24.33 47.02 16.15
CA ASN A 258 23.58 45.81 16.49
C ASN A 258 22.16 46.10 17.02
N GLY A 259 21.71 47.36 16.97
CA GLY A 259 20.41 47.76 17.49
C GLY A 259 20.34 47.93 19.01
N GLU A 260 21.47 48.17 19.66
CA GLU A 260 21.55 48.48 21.09
C GLU A 260 22.42 49.72 21.32
N LEU A 261 21.88 50.69 22.07
CA LEU A 261 22.65 51.82 22.60
C LEU A 261 23.04 51.52 24.04
N ASN A 262 24.33 51.26 24.27
CA ASN A 262 24.86 51.10 25.62
C ASN A 262 25.15 52.46 26.28
N GLU A 263 25.47 52.46 27.58
CA GLU A 263 25.74 53.69 28.32
C GLU A 263 26.90 54.52 27.71
N LEU A 264 27.90 53.84 27.13
CA LEU A 264 29.02 54.49 26.45
C LEU A 264 28.60 55.21 25.17
N ALA A 265 27.67 54.66 24.40
CA ALA A 265 27.09 55.30 23.23
C ALA A 265 26.39 56.61 23.62
N PHE A 266 25.63 56.60 24.73
CA PHE A 266 24.96 57.80 25.23
C PHE A 266 25.92 58.90 25.71
N LEU A 267 27.11 58.54 26.20
CA LEU A 267 28.14 59.54 26.55
C LEU A 267 28.64 60.31 25.32
N VAL A 268 28.60 59.71 24.13
CA VAL A 268 28.98 60.37 22.86
C VAL A 268 27.80 61.07 22.21
N LEU A 269 26.63 60.43 22.19
CA LEU A 269 25.44 60.95 21.53
C LEU A 269 24.87 62.19 22.23
N LYS A 270 24.82 62.22 23.58
CA LYS A 270 24.24 63.37 24.31
C LYS A 270 24.94 64.71 24.04
N PRO A 271 26.29 64.83 24.06
CA PRO A 271 26.97 66.05 23.64
C PRO A 271 26.73 66.40 22.16
N LYS A 272 26.67 65.39 21.27
CA LYS A 272 26.45 65.59 19.84
C LYS A 272 25.05 66.13 19.53
N ARG A 273 24.00 65.70 20.26
CA ARG A 273 22.65 66.30 20.20
C ARG A 273 22.71 67.82 20.38
N LYS A 274 23.43 68.28 21.40
CA LYS A 274 23.58 69.71 21.72
C LYS A 274 24.35 70.48 20.66
N ILE A 275 25.40 69.90 20.09
CA ILE A 275 26.19 70.51 19.01
C ILE A 275 25.36 70.66 17.73
N LEU A 276 24.51 69.68 17.43
CA LEU A 276 23.63 69.65 16.26
C LEU A 276 22.32 70.41 16.46
N GLY A 277 22.05 70.94 17.66
CA GLY A 277 20.83 71.70 17.96
C GLY A 277 19.56 70.85 18.04
N ILE A 278 19.67 69.54 18.30
CA ILE A 278 18.55 68.60 18.36
C ILE A 278 17.99 68.55 19.78
N THR A 279 16.67 68.65 19.92
CA THR A 279 15.99 68.53 21.22
C THR A 279 16.04 67.09 21.73
N ASP A 280 15.98 66.90 23.05
CA ASP A 280 16.01 65.54 23.62
C ASP A 280 14.85 64.68 23.10
N THR A 281 13.64 65.25 22.98
CA THR A 281 12.48 64.57 22.39
C THR A 281 12.75 64.12 20.95
N LYS A 282 13.36 64.98 20.13
CA LYS A 282 13.63 64.63 18.73
C LYS A 282 14.75 63.59 18.60
N ALA A 283 15.75 63.64 19.47
CA ALA A 283 16.78 62.63 19.55
C ALA A 283 16.23 61.27 19.99
N GLU A 284 15.31 61.24 20.95
CA GLU A 284 14.62 60.02 21.40
C GLU A 284 13.73 59.43 20.31
N GLU A 285 13.04 60.27 19.52
CA GLU A 285 12.29 59.83 18.34
C GLU A 285 13.21 59.13 17.33
N ILE A 286 14.35 59.75 16.99
CA ILE A 286 15.33 59.20 16.03
C ILE A 286 15.93 57.89 16.54
N GLU A 287 16.27 57.84 17.83
CA GLU A 287 16.80 56.62 18.46
C GLU A 287 15.77 55.50 18.47
N THR A 288 14.53 55.81 18.83
CA THR A 288 13.44 54.83 18.85
C THR A 288 13.16 54.32 17.45
N GLU A 289 13.01 55.22 16.46
CA GLU A 289 12.78 54.86 15.07
C GLU A 289 13.88 53.91 14.55
N PHE A 290 15.14 54.17 14.92
CA PHE A 290 16.27 53.33 14.52
C PHE A 290 16.29 51.97 15.24
N LEU A 291 16.02 51.94 16.55
CA LEU A 291 16.15 50.74 17.37
C LEU A 291 14.95 49.78 17.29
N GLU A 292 13.75 50.28 17.00
CA GLU A 292 12.52 49.47 16.96
C GLU A 292 12.59 48.26 15.99
N PRO A 293 13.13 48.37 14.76
CA PRO A 293 13.31 47.23 13.88
C PRO A 293 14.17 46.10 14.49
N PHE A 294 15.24 46.47 15.21
CA PHE A 294 16.13 45.50 15.85
C PHE A 294 15.47 44.84 17.06
N ARG A 295 14.78 45.62 17.90
CA ARG A 295 14.02 45.09 19.04
C ARG A 295 12.94 44.10 18.59
N ARG A 296 12.19 44.46 17.54
CA ARG A 296 11.17 43.59 16.96
C ARG A 296 11.77 42.31 16.39
N ARG A 297 12.91 42.40 15.69
CA ARG A 297 13.61 41.21 15.17
C ARG A 297 14.08 40.28 16.30
N LEU A 298 14.66 40.82 17.38
CA LEU A 298 15.09 40.04 18.54
C LEU A 298 13.89 39.36 19.24
N ALA A 299 12.79 40.08 19.42
CA ALA A 299 11.55 39.50 19.98
C ALA A 299 11.02 38.36 19.11
N ASN A 300 10.98 38.55 17.79
CA ASN A 300 10.55 37.53 16.85
C ASN A 300 11.46 36.29 16.86
N LEU A 301 12.79 36.48 16.93
CA LEU A 301 13.74 35.37 17.07
C LEU A 301 13.49 34.56 18.34
N GLN A 302 13.17 35.24 19.44
CA GLN A 302 12.86 34.58 20.70
C GLN A 302 11.53 33.82 20.65
N SER A 303 10.49 34.40 20.04
CA SER A 303 9.22 33.71 19.80
C SER A 303 9.39 32.48 18.93
N TYR A 304 10.21 32.56 17.86
CA TYR A 304 10.54 31.42 17.03
C TYR A 304 11.27 30.33 17.82
N LYS A 305 12.29 30.70 18.61
CA LYS A 305 13.05 29.77 19.46
C LYS A 305 12.14 28.99 20.41
N GLN A 306 11.18 29.65 21.05
CA GLN A 306 10.21 29.01 21.95
C GLN A 306 9.28 28.04 21.20
N ALA A 307 8.71 28.47 20.07
CA ALA A 307 7.83 27.63 19.27
C ALA A 307 8.56 26.39 18.72
N PHE A 308 9.77 26.58 18.21
CA PHE A 308 10.61 25.51 17.68
C PHE A 308 11.04 24.52 18.76
N ALA A 309 11.47 25.00 19.92
CA ALA A 309 11.82 24.15 21.07
C ALA A 309 10.64 23.29 21.54
N LYS A 310 9.44 23.87 21.63
CA LYS A 310 8.23 23.15 22.01
C LYS A 310 7.87 22.05 21.00
N ALA A 311 8.01 22.33 19.71
CA ALA A 311 7.76 21.34 18.66
C ALA A 311 8.74 20.15 18.77
N VAL A 312 10.04 20.45 18.93
CA VAL A 312 11.10 19.44 19.09
C VAL A 312 10.92 18.60 20.36
N GLU A 313 10.46 19.20 21.47
CA GLU A 313 10.19 18.49 22.71
C GLU A 313 9.00 17.51 22.58
N GLN A 314 7.95 17.90 21.87
CA GLN A 314 6.79 17.04 21.64
C GLN A 314 7.09 15.87 20.71
N LYS A 315 7.91 16.10 19.69
CA LYS A 315 8.20 15.08 18.68
C LYS A 315 9.54 15.35 18.00
N TYR A 316 10.38 14.33 17.92
CA TYR A 316 11.61 14.37 17.13
C TYR A 316 11.87 13.00 16.49
N PRO A 317 12.24 12.92 15.19
CA PRO A 317 12.32 14.04 14.24
C PRO A 317 10.95 14.67 13.96
N LEU A 318 10.95 15.96 13.64
CA LEU A 318 9.74 16.68 13.24
C LEU A 318 9.23 16.13 11.90
N ASP A 319 7.92 15.98 11.76
CA ASP A 319 7.31 15.62 10.49
C ASP A 319 7.15 16.84 9.56
N GLU A 320 6.91 16.57 8.29
CA GLU A 320 6.78 17.58 7.24
C GLU A 320 5.67 18.60 7.53
N HIS A 321 4.58 18.16 8.15
CA HIS A 321 3.46 19.03 8.49
C HIS A 321 3.86 20.08 9.54
N ILE A 322 4.52 19.66 10.61
CA ILE A 322 5.00 20.57 11.66
C ILE A 322 6.09 21.51 11.09
N LEU A 323 6.95 21.01 10.21
CA LEU A 323 7.97 21.83 9.55
C LEU A 323 7.36 22.94 8.68
N ASN A 324 6.30 22.65 7.94
CA ASN A 324 5.58 23.66 7.14
C ASN A 324 4.91 24.71 8.02
N ILE A 325 4.23 24.30 9.10
CA ILE A 325 3.64 25.24 10.07
C ILE A 325 4.70 26.18 10.65
N LEU A 326 5.86 25.64 11.03
CA LEU A 326 6.97 26.45 11.55
C LEU A 326 7.57 27.37 10.48
N LYS A 327 7.53 26.98 9.21
CA LYS A 327 8.00 27.78 8.08
C LYS A 327 7.07 28.97 7.82
N ASP A 328 5.77 28.74 7.79
CA ASP A 328 4.75 29.79 7.65
C ASP A 328 4.83 30.77 8.82
N TYR A 329 4.96 30.26 10.05
CA TYR A 329 5.15 31.09 11.24
C TYR A 329 6.45 31.93 11.17
N GLN A 330 7.55 31.35 10.68
CA GLN A 330 8.83 32.04 10.50
C GLN A 330 8.73 33.19 9.48
N GLN A 331 8.15 32.92 8.31
CA GLN A 331 8.20 33.84 7.17
C GLN A 331 7.02 34.82 7.15
N ASP A 332 5.80 34.32 7.28
CA ASP A 332 4.59 35.12 7.07
C ASP A 332 4.19 35.90 8.33
N VAL A 333 4.45 35.34 9.52
CA VAL A 333 4.08 35.96 10.80
C VAL A 333 5.24 36.75 11.40
N LEU A 334 6.44 36.16 11.43
CA LEU A 334 7.61 36.74 12.11
C LEU A 334 8.57 37.49 11.18
N GLY A 335 8.46 37.31 9.84
CA GLY A 335 9.32 37.99 8.87
C GLY A 335 10.81 37.63 8.98
N LEU A 336 11.15 36.45 9.48
CA LEU A 336 12.52 35.99 9.68
C LEU A 336 13.04 35.19 8.47
N ARG A 337 14.28 35.45 8.07
CA ARG A 337 14.94 34.70 6.99
C ARG A 337 15.49 33.38 7.51
N ASP A 338 15.80 32.46 6.61
CA ASP A 338 16.32 31.14 6.98
C ASP A 338 17.68 31.21 7.70
N GLU A 339 18.52 32.16 7.29
CA GLU A 339 19.81 32.46 7.93
C GLU A 339 19.63 32.90 9.39
N ASP A 340 18.54 33.62 9.69
CA ASP A 340 18.30 34.19 11.02
C ASP A 340 17.98 33.12 12.07
N VAL A 341 17.43 31.98 11.64
CA VAL A 341 17.01 30.88 12.52
C VAL A 341 17.91 29.64 12.45
N ALA A 342 18.92 29.63 11.58
CA ALA A 342 19.77 28.47 11.33
C ALA A 342 20.50 28.00 12.60
N SER A 343 21.07 28.94 13.36
CA SER A 343 21.73 28.66 14.65
C SER A 343 20.74 28.12 15.69
N ILE A 344 19.55 28.71 15.78
CA ILE A 344 18.48 28.28 16.70
C ILE A 344 18.07 26.84 16.41
N LYS A 345 17.86 26.50 15.13
CA LYS A 345 17.52 25.14 14.71
C LYS A 345 18.62 24.16 15.12
N LEU A 346 19.87 24.47 14.79
CA LEU A 346 21.02 23.62 15.08
C LEU A 346 21.22 23.41 16.59
N GLU A 347 21.21 24.48 17.38
CA GLU A 347 21.35 24.42 18.84
C GLU A 347 20.26 23.54 19.46
N THR A 348 19.01 23.76 19.07
CA THR A 348 17.85 23.09 19.66
C THR A 348 17.77 21.61 19.28
N THR A 349 18.17 21.24 18.05
CA THR A 349 18.11 19.83 17.60
C THR A 349 19.36 19.02 17.94
N SER A 350 20.52 19.65 18.17
CA SER A 350 21.80 18.95 18.37
C SER A 350 21.77 17.82 19.42
N VAL A 351 21.18 18.08 20.59
CA VAL A 351 21.04 17.10 21.68
C VAL A 351 20.05 15.99 21.32
N LYS A 352 18.90 16.36 20.76
CA LYS A 352 17.83 15.44 20.38
C LYS A 352 18.23 14.53 19.22
N GLU A 353 19.02 15.04 18.28
CA GLU A 353 19.62 14.27 17.20
C GLU A 353 20.59 13.23 17.76
N ALA A 354 21.47 13.61 18.69
CA ALA A 354 22.38 12.66 19.32
C ALA A 354 21.63 11.56 20.10
N GLU A 355 20.57 11.91 20.83
CA GLU A 355 19.69 10.95 21.52
C GLU A 355 19.00 9.99 20.54
N TYR A 356 18.43 10.53 19.46
CA TYR A 356 17.75 9.76 18.42
C TYR A 356 18.70 8.80 17.69
N GLN A 357 19.90 9.27 17.32
CA GLN A 357 20.93 8.42 16.70
C GLN A 357 21.40 7.32 17.63
N LYS A 358 21.53 7.60 18.93
CA LYS A 358 21.87 6.58 19.94
C LYS A 358 20.77 5.53 20.06
N GLN A 359 19.49 5.93 20.04
CA GLN A 359 18.37 5.00 20.04
C GLN A 359 18.35 4.12 18.78
N LEU A 360 18.57 4.69 17.60
CA LEU A 360 18.69 3.94 16.35
C LEU A 360 19.86 2.95 16.38
N GLN A 361 21.00 3.31 16.96
CA GLN A 361 22.13 2.40 17.14
C GLN A 361 21.78 1.25 18.09
N ILE A 362 21.12 1.54 19.21
CA ILE A 362 20.64 0.51 20.15
C ILE A 362 19.66 -0.42 19.45
N GLN A 363 18.70 0.11 18.69
CA GLN A 363 17.72 -0.69 17.96
C GLN A 363 18.40 -1.58 16.91
N LYS A 364 19.31 -1.04 16.11
CA LYS A 364 20.09 -1.82 15.14
C LYS A 364 20.93 -2.90 15.81
N GLN A 365 21.51 -2.60 16.99
CA GLN A 365 22.26 -3.57 17.76
C GLN A 365 21.35 -4.67 18.32
N GLN A 366 20.17 -4.33 18.84
CA GLN A 366 19.17 -5.28 19.30
C GLN A 366 18.63 -6.15 18.16
N GLU A 367 18.38 -5.58 16.98
CA GLU A 367 17.98 -6.33 15.78
C GLU A 367 19.07 -7.29 15.31
N LYS A 368 20.33 -6.83 15.34
CA LYS A 368 21.50 -7.68 15.02
C LYS A 368 21.66 -8.81 16.03
N GLU A 369 21.52 -8.53 17.32
CA GLU A 369 21.56 -9.52 18.39
C GLU A 369 20.39 -10.51 18.29
N ALA A 370 19.17 -10.03 18.01
CA ALA A 370 18.01 -10.88 17.79
C ALA A 370 18.17 -11.78 16.56
N LEU A 371 18.71 -11.24 15.46
CA LEU A 371 19.03 -12.02 14.27
C LEU A 371 20.13 -13.05 14.55
N GLN A 372 21.15 -12.68 15.32
CA GLN A 372 22.22 -13.59 15.72
C GLN A 372 21.70 -14.69 16.66
N LEU A 373 20.82 -14.37 17.61
CA LEU A 373 20.14 -15.35 18.47
C LEU A 373 19.25 -16.27 17.64
N GLN A 374 18.53 -15.73 16.65
CA GLN A 374 17.71 -16.51 15.74
C GLN A 374 18.55 -17.46 14.89
N GLN A 375 19.70 -17.00 14.38
CA GLN A 375 20.65 -17.81 13.64
C GLN A 375 21.27 -18.89 14.54
N GLN A 376 21.65 -18.57 15.78
CA GLN A 376 22.14 -19.53 16.76
C GLN A 376 21.07 -20.56 17.13
N ALA A 377 19.82 -20.14 17.34
CA ALA A 377 18.70 -21.04 17.61
C ALA A 377 18.41 -21.96 16.42
N LYS A 378 18.49 -21.44 15.19
CA LYS A 378 18.41 -22.25 13.96
C LYS A 378 19.56 -23.24 13.85
N ALA A 379 20.79 -22.83 14.13
CA ALA A 379 21.97 -23.70 14.11
C ALA A 379 21.89 -24.77 15.20
N LEU A 380 21.43 -24.42 16.41
CA LEU A 380 21.22 -25.37 17.50
C LEU A 380 20.07 -26.34 17.19
N SER A 381 19.00 -25.85 16.55
CA SER A 381 17.89 -26.68 16.07
C SER A 381 18.36 -27.65 14.97
N GLN A 382 19.15 -27.17 14.00
CA GLN A 382 19.76 -28.00 12.97
C GLN A 382 20.74 -29.01 13.55
N LEU A 383 21.56 -28.63 14.53
CA LEU A 383 22.48 -29.54 15.22
C LEU A 383 21.70 -30.59 16.02
N ARG A 384 20.61 -30.22 16.71
CA ARG A 384 19.72 -31.17 17.39
C ARG A 384 19.07 -32.11 16.40
N LEU A 385 18.56 -31.61 15.28
CA LEU A 385 18.00 -32.41 14.20
C LEU A 385 19.06 -33.33 13.58
N GLN A 386 20.31 -32.89 13.46
CA GLN A 386 21.41 -33.70 12.94
C GLN A 386 21.83 -34.78 13.94
N GLN A 387 21.94 -34.44 15.23
CA GLN A 387 22.20 -35.41 16.30
C GLN A 387 21.06 -36.41 16.46
N GLU A 388 19.81 -35.96 16.32
CA GLU A 388 18.63 -36.80 16.33
C GLU A 388 18.54 -37.64 15.07
N ALA A 389 18.89 -37.11 13.89
CA ALA A 389 19.00 -37.87 12.65
C ALA A 389 20.13 -38.90 12.70
N GLU A 390 21.28 -38.58 13.28
CA GLU A 390 22.37 -39.54 13.49
C GLU A 390 22.00 -40.60 14.54
N ARG A 391 21.30 -40.22 15.61
CA ARG A 391 20.76 -41.16 16.59
C ARG A 391 19.70 -42.07 15.95
N LEU A 392 18.81 -41.49 15.15
CA LEU A 392 17.79 -42.20 14.41
C LEU A 392 18.41 -43.05 13.30
N GLN A 393 19.52 -42.63 12.71
CA GLN A 393 20.27 -43.40 11.72
C GLN A 393 20.97 -44.58 12.40
N ARG A 394 21.61 -44.38 13.55
CA ARG A 394 22.18 -45.48 14.35
C ARG A 394 21.08 -46.41 14.89
N GLN A 395 19.93 -45.86 15.28
CA GLN A 395 18.75 -46.67 15.63
C GLN A 395 18.23 -47.40 14.41
N ARG A 396 18.12 -46.77 13.24
CA ARG A 396 17.72 -47.42 11.98
C ARG A 396 18.73 -48.43 11.51
N GLU A 397 20.02 -48.26 11.77
CA GLU A 397 21.06 -49.24 11.44
C GLU A 397 21.03 -50.41 12.42
N ALA A 398 20.78 -50.16 13.70
CA ALA A 398 20.55 -51.20 14.70
C ALA A 398 19.22 -51.94 14.46
N GLU A 399 18.16 -51.21 14.14
CA GLU A 399 16.84 -51.69 13.75
C GLU A 399 16.88 -52.33 12.37
N ALA A 400 17.72 -51.91 11.43
CA ALA A 400 17.92 -52.57 10.14
C ALA A 400 18.77 -53.82 10.29
N ALA A 401 19.74 -53.85 11.20
CA ALA A 401 20.46 -55.06 11.54
C ALA A 401 19.56 -56.05 12.29
N GLU A 402 18.70 -55.56 13.18
CA GLU A 402 17.68 -56.35 13.86
C GLU A 402 16.54 -56.76 12.92
N GLN A 403 16.10 -55.89 12.01
CA GLN A 403 15.13 -56.18 10.96
C GLN A 403 15.72 -57.12 9.95
N LEU A 404 17.00 -57.04 9.57
CA LEU A 404 17.63 -58.01 8.70
C LEU A 404 17.67 -59.38 9.39
N ARG A 405 18.00 -59.42 10.69
CA ARG A 405 17.96 -60.65 11.49
C ARG A 405 16.53 -61.20 11.62
N LEU A 406 15.55 -60.32 11.84
CA LEU A 406 14.12 -60.65 11.89
C LEU A 406 13.54 -60.91 10.50
N GLN A 407 14.13 -60.43 9.41
CA GLN A 407 13.72 -60.63 8.03
C GLN A 407 14.28 -61.94 7.52
N GLU A 408 15.49 -62.32 7.91
CA GLU A 408 16.02 -63.68 7.73
C GLU A 408 15.19 -64.69 8.55
N GLU A 409 14.78 -64.33 9.77
CA GLU A 409 13.88 -65.13 10.60
C GLU A 409 12.44 -65.15 10.07
N ALA A 410 11.92 -64.02 9.56
CA ALA A 410 10.60 -63.87 8.98
C ALA A 410 10.51 -64.48 7.60
N GLU A 411 11.55 -64.47 6.77
CA GLU A 411 11.61 -65.22 5.51
C GLU A 411 11.61 -66.72 5.79
N ARG A 412 12.28 -67.16 6.86
CA ARG A 412 12.22 -68.54 7.34
C ARG A 412 10.82 -68.91 7.87
N LEU A 413 10.14 -67.99 8.56
CA LEU A 413 8.76 -68.14 9.04
C LEU A 413 7.72 -67.99 7.93
N GLN A 414 7.98 -67.17 6.92
CA GLN A 414 7.13 -66.90 5.75
C GLN A 414 7.12 -68.14 4.86
N ARG A 415 8.27 -68.78 4.63
CA ARG A 415 8.32 -70.10 3.96
C ARG A 415 7.58 -71.19 4.75
N GLN A 416 7.53 -71.08 6.09
CA GLN A 416 6.69 -71.97 6.92
C GLN A 416 5.19 -71.61 6.86
N ARG A 417 4.84 -70.32 6.83
CA ARG A 417 3.46 -69.82 6.76
C ARG A 417 2.83 -69.96 5.38
N GLU A 418 3.61 -69.86 4.30
CA GLU A 418 3.17 -70.13 2.93
C GLU A 418 2.87 -71.63 2.77
N ALA A 419 3.67 -72.50 3.40
CA ALA A 419 3.37 -73.93 3.50
C ALA A 419 2.13 -74.25 4.38
N GLU A 420 1.84 -73.42 5.40
CA GLU A 420 0.62 -73.51 6.22
C GLU A 420 -0.62 -72.87 5.57
N ALA A 421 -0.47 -71.81 4.79
CA ALA A 421 -1.54 -71.12 4.06
C ALA A 421 -2.07 -71.99 2.91
N GLU A 422 -1.18 -72.70 2.19
CA GLU A 422 -1.57 -73.71 1.21
C GLU A 422 -2.32 -74.88 1.87
N LYS A 423 -2.00 -75.19 3.13
CA LYS A 423 -2.67 -76.21 3.96
C LYS A 423 -4.02 -75.73 4.51
N ASN A 424 -4.17 -74.44 4.82
CA ASN A 424 -5.41 -73.81 5.32
C ASN A 424 -6.40 -73.42 4.20
N LYS A 425 -5.92 -73.23 2.95
CA LYS A 425 -6.81 -73.08 1.78
C LYS A 425 -7.68 -74.33 1.55
N SER A 426 -7.22 -75.50 2.02
CA SER A 426 -7.95 -76.78 1.99
C SER A 426 -9.13 -76.87 2.99
N SER A 427 -9.23 -76.01 4.02
CA SER A 427 -10.28 -76.13 5.06
C SER A 427 -11.59 -75.41 4.72
N TYR A 428 -11.54 -74.41 3.85
CA TYR A 428 -12.71 -73.73 3.30
C TYR A 428 -12.89 -74.25 1.89
N GLN A 429 -13.90 -75.08 1.60
CA GLN A 429 -14.18 -75.59 0.26
C GLN A 429 -14.52 -74.43 -0.70
N LEU A 430 -13.50 -73.73 -1.18
CA LEU A 430 -13.65 -72.53 -1.99
C LEU A 430 -14.27 -72.91 -3.34
N LYS A 431 -15.27 -72.14 -3.72
CA LYS A 431 -15.91 -72.20 -5.02
C LYS A 431 -15.54 -70.94 -5.78
N THR A 432 -15.55 -71.01 -7.10
CA THR A 432 -15.41 -69.84 -7.95
C THR A 432 -16.77 -69.42 -8.47
N PHE A 433 -17.07 -68.13 -8.46
CA PHE A 433 -18.24 -67.58 -9.14
C PHE A 433 -17.82 -66.55 -10.17
N GLN A 434 -18.60 -66.45 -11.24
CA GLN A 434 -18.43 -65.46 -12.30
C GLN A 434 -19.38 -64.28 -12.04
N PHE A 435 -18.89 -63.08 -12.28
CA PHE A 435 -19.67 -61.86 -12.15
C PHE A 435 -19.25 -60.82 -13.20
N LYS A 436 -20.01 -59.74 -13.30
CA LYS A 436 -19.66 -58.58 -14.12
C LYS A 436 -19.31 -57.43 -13.20
N THR A 437 -18.18 -56.77 -13.45
CA THR A 437 -17.87 -55.42 -12.94
C THR A 437 -18.19 -54.38 -14.00
N ALA A 438 -18.32 -53.13 -13.59
CA ALA A 438 -18.57 -52.00 -14.48
C ALA A 438 -17.36 -51.09 -14.59
N GLN A 439 -17.22 -50.42 -15.73
CA GLN A 439 -16.37 -49.26 -15.90
C GLN A 439 -17.17 -48.18 -16.62
N ILE A 440 -17.18 -46.95 -16.09
CA ILE A 440 -17.88 -45.79 -16.65
C ILE A 440 -16.85 -44.79 -17.17
N THR A 441 -17.01 -44.36 -18.41
CA THR A 441 -16.21 -43.32 -19.05
C THR A 441 -17.13 -42.25 -19.63
N LEU A 442 -16.67 -41.00 -19.67
CA LEU A 442 -17.41 -39.92 -20.31
C LEU A 442 -16.91 -39.73 -21.74
N LYS A 443 -17.79 -39.91 -22.72
CA LYS A 443 -17.50 -39.58 -24.13
C LYS A 443 -18.02 -38.18 -24.45
N SER A 444 -17.18 -37.38 -25.10
CA SER A 444 -17.59 -36.09 -25.67
C SER A 444 -18.33 -36.30 -26.99
N SER A 445 -19.44 -35.61 -27.21
CA SER A 445 -20.12 -35.60 -28.52
C SER A 445 -19.26 -34.92 -29.59
N MET A 446 -19.55 -35.17 -30.89
CA MET A 446 -18.81 -34.59 -32.04
C MET A 446 -18.77 -33.05 -32.05
N LEU A 447 -19.64 -32.38 -31.28
CA LEU A 447 -19.70 -30.92 -31.13
C LEU A 447 -19.23 -30.43 -29.74
N GLY A 448 -18.68 -31.31 -28.89
CA GLY A 448 -18.04 -30.96 -27.62
C GLY A 448 -18.96 -30.47 -26.49
N LEU A 449 -20.26 -30.29 -26.74
CA LEU A 449 -21.20 -29.64 -25.82
C LEU A 449 -21.88 -30.59 -24.82
N VAL A 450 -21.90 -31.91 -25.07
CA VAL A 450 -22.56 -32.89 -24.20
C VAL A 450 -21.64 -34.08 -23.95
N LYS A 451 -21.40 -34.39 -22.67
CA LYS A 451 -20.71 -35.61 -22.24
C LYS A 451 -21.74 -36.67 -21.88
N THR A 452 -21.70 -37.83 -22.53
CA THR A 452 -22.57 -38.96 -22.20
C THR A 452 -21.77 -40.06 -21.51
N PRO A 453 -22.32 -40.67 -20.43
CA PRO A 453 -21.67 -41.80 -19.78
C PRO A 453 -21.80 -43.05 -20.66
N GLU A 454 -20.68 -43.72 -20.89
CA GLU A 454 -20.61 -45.05 -21.50
C GLU A 454 -20.25 -46.06 -20.42
N ILE A 455 -21.06 -47.13 -20.29
CA ILE A 455 -20.86 -48.18 -19.29
C ILE A 455 -20.36 -49.45 -19.99
N LYS A 456 -19.13 -49.85 -19.72
CA LYS A 456 -18.55 -51.13 -20.14
C LYS A 456 -18.70 -52.15 -19.02
N ARG A 457 -19.24 -53.33 -19.32
CA ARG A 457 -19.29 -54.46 -18.39
C ARG A 457 -18.13 -55.41 -18.67
N ILE A 458 -17.41 -55.82 -17.62
CA ILE A 458 -16.22 -56.67 -17.71
C ILE A 458 -16.48 -57.94 -16.90
N ALA A 459 -16.33 -59.11 -17.52
CA ALA A 459 -16.45 -60.38 -16.82
C ALA A 459 -15.23 -60.60 -15.92
N LYS A 460 -15.48 -61.05 -14.69
CA LYS A 460 -14.47 -61.40 -13.69
C LYS A 460 -14.93 -62.59 -12.86
N SER A 461 -14.00 -63.18 -12.13
CA SER A 461 -14.26 -64.28 -11.21
C SER A 461 -13.61 -64.03 -9.86
N ALA A 462 -14.23 -64.53 -8.80
CA ALA A 462 -13.65 -64.53 -7.46
C ALA A 462 -13.93 -65.86 -6.76
N GLU A 463 -13.05 -66.20 -5.82
CA GLU A 463 -13.23 -67.34 -4.92
C GLU A 463 -14.13 -66.93 -3.74
N TYR A 464 -14.95 -67.85 -3.24
CA TYR A 464 -15.80 -67.62 -2.08
C TYR A 464 -16.10 -68.93 -1.36
N PHE A 465 -16.53 -68.85 -0.10
CA PHE A 465 -17.20 -69.96 0.58
C PHE A 465 -18.60 -69.53 1.02
N THR A 466 -19.45 -70.52 1.32
CA THR A 466 -20.80 -70.30 1.85
C THR A 466 -20.88 -70.73 3.30
N GLN A 467 -21.36 -69.85 4.17
CA GLN A 467 -21.74 -70.20 5.54
C GLN A 467 -23.24 -70.46 5.60
N ASP A 468 -23.62 -71.67 5.99
CA ASP A 468 -25.02 -72.01 6.24
C ASP A 468 -25.48 -71.40 7.57
N LEU A 469 -26.58 -70.65 7.54
CA LEU A 469 -27.23 -70.06 8.71
C LEU A 469 -28.44 -70.86 9.18
N GLY A 470 -28.87 -71.88 8.43
CA GLY A 470 -30.08 -72.66 8.62
C GLY A 470 -31.19 -72.27 7.65
N ASN A 471 -32.19 -73.14 7.48
CA ASN A 471 -33.38 -72.93 6.65
C ASN A 471 -33.07 -72.53 5.19
N GLY A 472 -31.96 -73.03 4.63
CA GLY A 472 -31.53 -72.74 3.26
C GLY A 472 -31.01 -71.31 3.04
N VAL A 473 -30.81 -70.53 4.10
CA VAL A 473 -30.24 -69.17 4.01
C VAL A 473 -28.72 -69.26 4.14
N LEU A 474 -28.04 -68.78 3.11
CA LEU A 474 -26.57 -68.79 3.03
C LEU A 474 -26.01 -67.37 3.20
N LEU A 475 -24.83 -67.30 3.80
CA LEU A 475 -23.97 -66.14 3.80
C LEU A 475 -22.75 -66.43 2.92
N GLU A 476 -22.72 -65.81 1.73
CA GLU A 476 -21.62 -65.93 0.77
C GLU A 476 -20.48 -64.99 1.16
N MET A 477 -19.28 -65.55 1.35
CA MET A 477 -18.09 -64.86 1.84
C MET A 477 -16.98 -64.92 0.78
N VAL A 478 -16.75 -63.79 0.11
CA VAL A 478 -15.78 -63.65 -0.99
C VAL A 478 -14.37 -63.53 -0.44
N HIS A 479 -13.43 -64.29 -1.01
CA HIS A 479 -12.02 -64.21 -0.69
C HIS A 479 -11.42 -62.91 -1.22
N ILE A 480 -10.91 -62.08 -0.31
CA ILE A 480 -10.20 -60.85 -0.63
C ILE A 480 -8.71 -61.14 -0.44
N PRO A 481 -7.90 -61.12 -1.51
CA PRO A 481 -6.47 -61.34 -1.39
C PRO A 481 -5.82 -60.20 -0.60
N GLY A 482 -4.77 -60.50 0.15
CA GLY A 482 -4.01 -59.46 0.85
C GLY A 482 -3.20 -58.61 -0.13
N GLY A 483 -2.88 -57.37 0.26
CA GLY A 483 -2.08 -56.47 -0.54
C GLY A 483 -1.95 -55.08 0.07
N THR A 484 -1.20 -54.21 -0.60
CA THR A 484 -0.99 -52.83 -0.18
C THR A 484 -1.76 -51.87 -1.08
N PHE A 485 -2.39 -50.86 -0.49
CA PHE A 485 -3.07 -49.80 -1.22
C PHE A 485 -2.88 -48.43 -0.56
N LEU A 486 -3.23 -47.38 -1.29
CA LEU A 486 -3.25 -46.01 -0.78
C LEU A 486 -4.66 -45.70 -0.25
N MET A 487 -4.80 -45.60 1.07
CA MET A 487 -6.05 -45.29 1.76
C MET A 487 -6.26 -43.79 1.84
N GLY A 488 -7.50 -43.33 1.64
CA GLY A 488 -7.87 -41.92 1.56
C GLY A 488 -7.92 -41.36 0.14
N SER A 489 -8.18 -40.05 0.00
CA SER A 489 -8.36 -39.39 -1.30
C SER A 489 -7.23 -38.41 -1.64
N PRO A 490 -6.82 -38.32 -2.91
CA PRO A 490 -5.79 -37.39 -3.33
C PRO A 490 -6.29 -35.95 -3.23
N GLU A 491 -5.37 -34.98 -3.19
CA GLU A 491 -5.70 -33.56 -2.99
C GLU A 491 -6.63 -32.97 -4.04
N ASN A 492 -6.60 -33.53 -5.26
CA ASN A 492 -7.40 -33.08 -6.39
C ASN A 492 -8.70 -33.86 -6.60
N GLU A 493 -9.04 -34.82 -5.73
CA GLU A 493 -10.32 -35.53 -5.85
C GLU A 493 -11.48 -34.58 -5.55
N LYS A 494 -12.47 -34.55 -6.46
CA LYS A 494 -13.62 -33.66 -6.35
C LYS A 494 -14.45 -33.97 -5.09
N ASP A 495 -14.91 -32.93 -4.40
CA ASP A 495 -15.74 -33.04 -3.20
C ASP A 495 -15.11 -33.89 -2.07
N ARG A 496 -13.78 -33.95 -2.00
CA ARG A 496 -13.04 -34.61 -0.90
C ARG A 496 -13.23 -33.90 0.44
N ASN A 497 -13.23 -34.66 1.53
CA ASN A 497 -13.24 -34.15 2.91
C ASN A 497 -11.84 -34.22 3.54
N SER A 498 -11.52 -33.31 4.46
CA SER A 498 -10.28 -33.34 5.25
C SER A 498 -10.12 -34.63 6.07
N SER A 499 -11.22 -35.29 6.45
CA SER A 499 -11.15 -36.57 7.17
C SER A 499 -10.58 -37.72 6.36
N GLU A 500 -10.48 -37.56 5.04
CA GLU A 500 -9.93 -38.55 4.12
C GLU A 500 -8.40 -38.41 3.95
N SER A 501 -7.78 -37.49 4.68
CA SER A 501 -6.35 -37.16 4.62
C SER A 501 -5.61 -37.51 5.93
N PRO A 502 -4.28 -37.67 5.90
CA PRO A 502 -3.45 -37.80 4.70
C PRO A 502 -3.69 -39.13 3.99
N GLN A 503 -3.45 -39.15 2.68
CA GLN A 503 -3.29 -40.42 1.98
C GLN A 503 -2.07 -41.16 2.52
N HIS A 504 -2.24 -42.43 2.86
CA HIS A 504 -1.19 -43.26 3.46
C HIS A 504 -1.27 -44.70 2.96
N GLN A 505 -0.14 -45.40 2.97
CA GLN A 505 -0.08 -46.79 2.55
C GLN A 505 -0.56 -47.71 3.67
N VAL A 506 -1.43 -48.65 3.31
CA VAL A 506 -1.94 -49.68 4.23
C VAL A 506 -1.78 -51.04 3.58
N THR A 507 -1.18 -51.98 4.30
CA THR A 507 -1.06 -53.39 3.91
C THR A 507 -2.14 -54.20 4.62
N VAL A 508 -3.10 -54.72 3.86
CA VAL A 508 -4.22 -55.51 4.38
C VAL A 508 -3.92 -57.00 4.18
N PRO A 509 -4.03 -57.86 5.22
CA PRO A 509 -3.88 -59.31 5.07
C PRO A 509 -5.02 -59.91 4.22
N SER A 510 -4.95 -61.20 3.86
CA SER A 510 -6.08 -61.86 3.21
C SER A 510 -7.20 -62.15 4.22
N PHE A 511 -8.45 -61.99 3.78
CA PHE A 511 -9.65 -62.22 4.58
C PHE A 511 -10.83 -62.60 3.69
N PHE A 512 -11.94 -63.00 4.29
CA PHE A 512 -13.20 -63.14 3.57
C PHE A 512 -14.16 -62.02 3.93
N MET A 513 -14.87 -61.46 2.96
CA MET A 513 -15.89 -60.42 3.16
C MET A 513 -17.23 -60.86 2.61
N GLY A 514 -18.32 -60.50 3.30
CA GLY A 514 -19.68 -60.73 2.83
C GLY A 514 -19.87 -60.16 1.42
N LYS A 515 -20.31 -61.02 0.49
CA LYS A 515 -20.58 -60.66 -0.91
C LYS A 515 -21.56 -59.49 -1.04
N TYR A 516 -22.46 -59.39 -0.07
CA TYR A 516 -23.52 -58.40 0.07
C TYR A 516 -23.48 -57.79 1.48
N PRO A 517 -24.09 -56.61 1.69
CA PRO A 517 -24.57 -56.22 3.01
C PRO A 517 -25.46 -57.33 3.61
N VAL A 518 -25.43 -57.48 4.94
CA VAL A 518 -26.25 -58.49 5.64
C VAL A 518 -27.72 -58.26 5.30
N THR A 519 -28.40 -59.32 4.91
CA THR A 519 -29.79 -59.23 4.44
C THR A 519 -30.77 -59.38 5.60
N GLN A 520 -32.00 -58.91 5.43
CA GLN A 520 -33.04 -59.08 6.46
C GLN A 520 -33.31 -60.56 6.78
N LYS A 521 -33.17 -61.47 5.81
CA LYS A 521 -33.32 -62.92 6.02
C LYS A 521 -32.18 -63.47 6.88
N GLN A 522 -30.94 -63.06 6.60
CA GLN A 522 -29.77 -63.44 7.40
C GLN A 522 -29.84 -62.88 8.82
N TRP A 523 -30.25 -61.60 8.95
CA TRP A 523 -30.48 -60.94 10.23
C TRP A 523 -31.41 -61.74 11.14
N ARG A 524 -32.62 -62.06 10.68
CA ARG A 524 -33.64 -62.80 11.45
C ARG A 524 -33.11 -64.10 12.04
N LEU A 525 -32.34 -64.87 11.26
CA LEU A 525 -31.81 -66.15 11.73
C LEU A 525 -30.74 -66.00 12.80
N VAL A 526 -29.85 -65.02 12.66
CA VAL A 526 -28.77 -64.79 13.64
C VAL A 526 -29.30 -64.08 14.88
N ALA A 527 -30.25 -63.14 14.73
CA ALA A 527 -30.95 -62.48 15.84
C ALA A 527 -31.80 -63.44 16.68
N ALA A 528 -32.20 -64.60 16.12
CA ALA A 528 -32.88 -65.66 16.86
C ALA A 528 -31.94 -66.61 17.63
N LEU A 529 -30.62 -66.55 17.39
CA LEU A 529 -29.64 -67.36 18.13
C LEU A 529 -29.53 -66.89 19.58
N PRO A 530 -29.04 -67.74 20.50
CA PRO A 530 -28.83 -67.35 21.89
C PRO A 530 -28.00 -66.08 22.02
N LYS A 531 -28.51 -65.14 22.83
CA LYS A 531 -27.87 -63.87 23.16
C LYS A 531 -26.45 -64.07 23.70
N VAL A 532 -25.55 -63.17 23.29
CA VAL A 532 -24.19 -63.04 23.83
C VAL A 532 -24.15 -61.90 24.84
N LYS A 533 -24.46 -60.67 24.43
CA LYS A 533 -24.43 -59.46 25.29
C LYS A 533 -25.75 -58.71 25.31
N ILE A 534 -26.34 -58.43 24.16
CA ILE A 534 -27.58 -57.62 24.04
C ILE A 534 -28.68 -58.33 23.25
N ASP A 535 -29.93 -57.93 23.46
CA ASP A 535 -31.06 -58.43 22.69
C ASP A 535 -31.09 -57.78 21.30
N LEU A 536 -31.56 -58.52 20.30
CA LEU A 536 -31.71 -58.04 18.93
C LEU A 536 -33.18 -58.13 18.53
N GLU A 537 -33.75 -57.02 18.06
CA GLU A 537 -35.06 -57.04 17.40
C GLU A 537 -34.97 -57.88 16.13
N SER A 538 -35.95 -58.77 15.91
CA SER A 538 -35.91 -59.72 14.81
C SER A 538 -36.09 -59.06 13.44
N ASP A 539 -36.79 -57.94 13.36
CA ASP A 539 -37.12 -57.29 12.09
C ASP A 539 -37.07 -55.75 12.16
N PRO A 540 -35.89 -55.16 12.41
CA PRO A 540 -35.74 -53.73 12.70
C PRO A 540 -35.97 -52.81 11.49
N SER A 541 -35.75 -53.34 10.28
CA SER A 541 -35.79 -52.60 9.01
C SER A 541 -37.07 -51.81 8.81
N ARG A 542 -36.95 -50.54 8.41
CA ARG A 542 -38.06 -49.73 7.88
C ARG A 542 -38.57 -50.26 6.54
N PHE A 543 -37.67 -50.55 5.59
CA PHE A 543 -38.08 -51.03 4.27
C PHE A 543 -38.25 -52.54 4.33
N LYS A 544 -39.47 -53.02 4.12
CA LYS A 544 -39.76 -54.46 4.14
C LYS A 544 -39.68 -55.01 2.71
N GLY A 545 -39.14 -56.22 2.58
CA GLY A 545 -39.44 -57.04 1.41
C GLY A 545 -40.95 -57.35 1.38
N ASP A 546 -41.50 -57.69 0.22
CA ASP A 546 -42.92 -57.97 -0.03
C ASP A 546 -43.48 -59.23 0.68
N GLY A 547 -42.73 -59.82 1.62
CA GLY A 547 -43.11 -61.04 2.33
C GLY A 547 -43.04 -62.31 1.49
N SER A 548 -42.66 -62.24 0.20
CA SER A 548 -42.52 -63.40 -0.66
C SER A 548 -41.28 -64.23 -0.29
N THR A 549 -41.47 -65.54 -0.15
CA THR A 549 -40.41 -66.55 -0.01
C THR A 549 -39.55 -66.68 -1.27
N SER A 550 -39.88 -65.96 -2.35
CA SER A 550 -39.06 -65.91 -3.56
C SER A 550 -37.64 -65.41 -3.26
N LEU A 551 -36.68 -65.95 -4.02
CA LEU A 551 -35.28 -65.52 -4.07
C LEU A 551 -35.12 -64.03 -4.48
N THR A 552 -36.21 -63.38 -4.91
CA THR A 552 -36.29 -62.02 -5.45
C THR A 552 -36.70 -60.94 -4.43
N ASN A 553 -36.51 -61.16 -3.13
CA ASN A 553 -36.74 -60.10 -2.15
C ASN A 553 -35.72 -60.12 -1.00
N ASN A 554 -34.48 -59.80 -1.36
CA ASN A 554 -33.32 -59.88 -0.50
C ASN A 554 -32.79 -58.47 -0.18
N LEU A 555 -33.57 -57.67 0.56
CA LEU A 555 -33.16 -56.33 1.00
C LEU A 555 -32.07 -56.39 2.08
N PRO A 556 -31.18 -55.39 2.14
CA PRO A 556 -30.25 -55.24 3.27
C PRO A 556 -31.03 -54.98 4.56
N VAL A 557 -30.51 -55.47 5.69
CA VAL A 557 -30.99 -55.02 6.99
C VAL A 557 -30.55 -53.58 7.22
N GLU A 558 -31.45 -52.76 7.74
CA GLU A 558 -31.18 -51.39 8.18
C GLU A 558 -31.92 -51.10 9.49
N ARG A 559 -31.69 -49.92 10.08
CA ARG A 559 -32.02 -49.64 11.50
C ARG A 559 -31.32 -50.59 12.45
N VAL A 560 -30.03 -50.83 12.21
CA VAL A 560 -29.15 -51.52 13.14
C VAL A 560 -28.04 -50.59 13.60
N SER A 561 -27.80 -50.56 14.91
CA SER A 561 -26.71 -49.79 15.51
C SER A 561 -25.42 -50.58 15.48
N TRP A 562 -24.28 -49.91 15.68
CA TRP A 562 -22.98 -50.60 15.75
C TRP A 562 -22.98 -51.69 16.84
N ASN A 563 -23.59 -51.40 18.00
CA ASN A 563 -23.72 -52.40 19.07
C ASN A 563 -24.55 -53.62 18.63
N HIS A 564 -25.64 -53.40 17.86
CA HIS A 564 -26.44 -54.49 17.29
C HIS A 564 -25.64 -55.34 16.29
N THR A 565 -24.78 -54.73 15.46
CA THR A 565 -23.98 -55.47 14.48
C THR A 565 -22.84 -56.26 15.13
N GLN A 566 -22.24 -55.76 16.20
CA GLN A 566 -21.29 -56.50 17.02
C GLN A 566 -21.92 -57.75 17.66
N GLU A 567 -23.13 -57.61 18.23
CA GLU A 567 -23.88 -58.74 18.78
C GLU A 567 -24.20 -59.78 17.70
N PHE A 568 -24.61 -59.34 16.50
CA PHE A 568 -24.80 -60.24 15.36
C PHE A 568 -23.52 -61.01 15.03
N CYS A 569 -22.38 -60.33 14.94
CA CYS A 569 -21.09 -60.97 14.66
C CYS A 569 -20.68 -61.97 15.76
N ALA A 570 -20.93 -61.64 17.03
CA ALA A 570 -20.64 -62.52 18.16
C ALA A 570 -21.52 -63.78 18.14
N ARG A 571 -22.83 -63.65 17.88
CA ARG A 571 -23.75 -64.79 17.74
C ARG A 571 -23.37 -65.68 16.56
N LEU A 572 -23.04 -65.08 15.41
CA LEU A 572 -22.60 -65.80 14.22
C LEU A 572 -21.29 -66.54 14.47
N SER A 573 -20.33 -65.89 15.15
CA SER A 573 -19.05 -66.51 15.51
C SER A 573 -19.26 -67.73 16.39
N ARG A 574 -20.10 -67.60 17.43
CA ARG A 574 -20.44 -68.71 18.34
C ARG A 574 -21.12 -69.87 17.62
N LYS A 575 -22.06 -69.60 16.70
CA LYS A 575 -22.77 -70.64 15.93
C LYS A 575 -21.84 -71.42 15.01
N THR A 576 -20.89 -70.73 14.38
CA THR A 576 -20.10 -71.27 13.26
C THR A 576 -18.70 -71.71 13.65
N ASN A 577 -18.28 -71.36 14.87
CA ASN A 577 -16.93 -71.51 15.38
C ASN A 577 -15.86 -70.84 14.49
N LYS A 578 -16.21 -69.71 13.88
CA LYS A 578 -15.33 -68.88 13.05
C LYS A 578 -15.33 -67.46 13.57
N ALA A 579 -14.23 -66.75 13.40
CA ALA A 579 -14.10 -65.37 13.85
C ALA A 579 -14.76 -64.39 12.86
N TYR A 580 -16.07 -64.14 13.04
CA TYR A 580 -16.82 -63.10 12.34
C TYR A 580 -16.77 -61.76 13.10
N ARG A 581 -16.57 -60.68 12.36
CA ARG A 581 -16.57 -59.29 12.88
C ARG A 581 -17.00 -58.31 11.79
N LEU A 582 -17.10 -57.03 12.14
CA LEU A 582 -17.19 -55.97 11.12
C LEU A 582 -15.84 -55.83 10.39
N PRO A 583 -15.82 -55.38 9.13
CA PRO A 583 -14.58 -54.99 8.49
C PRO A 583 -13.93 -53.84 9.24
N SER A 584 -12.60 -53.79 9.26
CA SER A 584 -11.95 -52.51 9.54
C SER A 584 -12.26 -51.52 8.42
N GLU A 585 -12.12 -50.23 8.69
CA GLU A 585 -12.30 -49.19 7.69
C GLU A 585 -11.31 -49.37 6.54
N ALA A 586 -10.08 -49.78 6.85
CA ALA A 586 -9.06 -50.11 5.87
C ALA A 586 -9.44 -51.31 5.00
N GLU A 587 -9.92 -52.41 5.60
CA GLU A 587 -10.42 -53.58 4.86
C GLU A 587 -11.59 -53.20 3.96
N TRP A 588 -12.52 -52.37 4.44
CA TRP A 588 -13.67 -51.91 3.66
C TRP A 588 -13.23 -51.07 2.45
N GLU A 589 -12.34 -50.08 2.64
CA GLU A 589 -11.87 -49.22 1.53
C GLU A 589 -11.05 -50.02 0.52
N TYR A 590 -10.14 -50.88 1.00
CA TYR A 590 -9.34 -51.78 0.16
C TYR A 590 -10.25 -52.64 -0.72
N ALA A 591 -11.21 -53.30 -0.08
CA ALA A 591 -12.15 -54.17 -0.75
C ALA A 591 -13.05 -53.39 -1.71
N CYS A 592 -13.53 -52.19 -1.34
CA CYS A 592 -14.36 -51.31 -2.17
C CYS A 592 -13.65 -50.94 -3.46
N ARG A 593 -12.41 -50.44 -3.36
CA ARG A 593 -11.59 -50.01 -4.49
C ARG A 593 -11.27 -51.17 -5.44
N GLY A 594 -11.00 -52.35 -4.92
CA GLY A 594 -10.65 -53.52 -5.74
C GLY A 594 -9.51 -53.23 -6.73
N GLY A 595 -8.53 -52.43 -6.31
CA GLY A 595 -7.37 -52.02 -7.10
C GLY A 595 -7.52 -50.71 -7.89
N THR A 596 -8.68 -50.05 -7.90
CA THR A 596 -8.84 -48.75 -8.57
C THR A 596 -8.45 -47.57 -7.67
N THR A 597 -7.91 -46.52 -8.27
CA THR A 597 -7.58 -45.25 -7.60
C THR A 597 -8.61 -44.15 -7.82
N THR A 598 -9.64 -44.40 -8.64
CA THR A 598 -10.70 -43.45 -8.95
C THR A 598 -11.68 -43.28 -7.77
N PRO A 599 -12.50 -42.20 -7.76
CA PRO A 599 -13.47 -41.96 -6.70
C PRO A 599 -14.46 -43.11 -6.48
N PHE A 600 -14.87 -43.80 -7.55
CA PHE A 600 -15.69 -45.01 -7.47
C PHE A 600 -14.96 -46.17 -8.13
N TYR A 601 -15.24 -47.42 -7.72
CA TYR A 601 -14.59 -48.61 -8.30
C TYR A 601 -14.87 -48.83 -9.79
N PHE A 602 -15.85 -48.11 -10.35
CA PHE A 602 -16.17 -48.12 -11.78
C PHE A 602 -15.65 -46.88 -12.52
N GLY A 603 -15.08 -45.86 -11.88
CA GLY A 603 -14.45 -44.73 -12.57
C GLY A 603 -14.63 -43.36 -11.90
N GLU A 604 -14.50 -42.29 -12.69
CA GLU A 604 -14.52 -40.88 -12.26
C GLU A 604 -15.92 -40.31 -11.96
N THR A 605 -16.97 -41.07 -12.25
CA THR A 605 -18.36 -40.66 -12.04
C THR A 605 -19.22 -41.86 -11.65
N ILE A 606 -20.50 -41.62 -11.32
CA ILE A 606 -21.47 -42.60 -10.86
C ILE A 606 -22.78 -42.44 -11.63
N SER A 607 -23.45 -43.57 -11.88
CA SER A 607 -24.74 -43.65 -12.56
C SER A 607 -25.72 -44.48 -11.73
N THR A 608 -27.01 -44.15 -11.79
CA THR A 608 -28.09 -44.90 -11.12
C THR A 608 -28.32 -46.29 -11.71
N GLU A 609 -27.62 -46.64 -12.80
CA GLU A 609 -27.50 -48.00 -13.35
C GLU A 609 -26.40 -48.85 -12.70
N LEU A 610 -25.55 -48.22 -11.89
CA LEU A 610 -24.39 -48.83 -11.23
C LEU A 610 -24.50 -48.86 -9.70
N ALA A 611 -25.39 -48.04 -9.14
CA ALA A 611 -25.55 -47.88 -7.70
C ALA A 611 -26.93 -47.34 -7.34
N ASN A 612 -27.33 -47.51 -6.08
CA ASN A 612 -28.55 -46.92 -5.53
C ASN A 612 -28.22 -45.72 -4.64
N TYR A 613 -28.50 -44.51 -5.11
CA TYR A 613 -28.25 -43.25 -4.41
C TYR A 613 -29.29 -42.20 -4.87
N ASN A 614 -29.17 -40.95 -4.40
CA ASN A 614 -30.03 -39.86 -4.87
C ASN A 614 -29.65 -39.40 -6.29
N GLY A 615 -30.31 -40.01 -7.29
CA GLY A 615 -30.13 -39.73 -8.71
C GLY A 615 -30.46 -38.30 -9.18
N ASN A 616 -31.05 -37.45 -8.32
CA ASN A 616 -31.29 -36.04 -8.66
C ASN A 616 -30.01 -35.19 -8.72
N TYR A 617 -28.90 -35.73 -8.21
CA TYR A 617 -27.59 -35.08 -8.16
C TYR A 617 -26.58 -35.84 -9.01
N THR A 618 -25.56 -35.12 -9.49
CA THR A 618 -24.51 -35.67 -10.36
C THR A 618 -23.13 -35.47 -9.73
N TYR A 619 -22.16 -36.27 -10.19
CA TYR A 619 -20.76 -36.15 -9.78
C TYR A 619 -19.86 -36.33 -11.00
N GLY A 620 -18.70 -35.66 -11.02
CA GLY A 620 -17.66 -35.91 -12.02
C GLY A 620 -18.08 -35.75 -13.49
N GLY A 621 -19.10 -34.95 -13.81
CA GLY A 621 -19.62 -34.79 -15.18
C GLY A 621 -20.61 -35.87 -15.64
N GLY A 622 -21.10 -36.70 -14.72
CA GLY A 622 -22.18 -37.66 -14.97
C GLY A 622 -23.55 -37.00 -15.15
N ALA A 623 -24.56 -37.82 -15.46
CA ALA A 623 -25.94 -37.39 -15.70
C ALA A 623 -26.86 -37.68 -14.49
N LYS A 624 -27.96 -36.93 -14.39
CA LYS A 624 -29.04 -37.25 -13.44
C LYS A 624 -29.70 -38.56 -13.81
N GLY A 625 -30.25 -39.26 -12.82
CA GLY A 625 -30.90 -40.55 -13.00
C GLY A 625 -32.04 -40.77 -12.00
N GLU A 626 -32.49 -42.01 -11.88
CA GLU A 626 -33.60 -42.41 -11.03
C GLU A 626 -33.26 -42.26 -9.54
N TYR A 627 -34.03 -41.44 -8.81
CA TYR A 627 -34.01 -41.45 -7.35
C TYR A 627 -35.09 -42.41 -6.82
N ARG A 628 -34.65 -43.57 -6.30
CA ARG A 628 -35.56 -44.65 -5.90
C ARG A 628 -36.28 -44.44 -4.58
N GLY A 629 -35.75 -43.60 -3.70
CA GLY A 629 -36.36 -43.28 -2.41
C GLY A 629 -36.44 -44.44 -1.41
N LYS A 630 -35.77 -45.57 -1.67
CA LYS A 630 -35.72 -46.76 -0.80
C LYS A 630 -34.51 -47.64 -1.10
N THR A 631 -34.22 -48.57 -0.20
CA THR A 631 -33.24 -49.66 -0.44
C THR A 631 -33.68 -50.54 -1.62
N THR A 632 -32.70 -51.08 -2.35
CA THR A 632 -32.91 -52.11 -3.37
C THR A 632 -32.42 -53.45 -2.87
N GLU A 633 -32.85 -54.52 -3.53
CA GLU A 633 -32.29 -55.86 -3.31
C GLU A 633 -30.77 -55.83 -3.41
N VAL A 634 -30.11 -56.56 -2.51
CA VAL A 634 -28.65 -56.69 -2.58
C VAL A 634 -28.27 -57.40 -3.88
N GLY A 635 -27.17 -56.96 -4.48
CA GLY A 635 -26.69 -57.53 -5.74
C GLY A 635 -27.42 -57.05 -6.99
N LYS A 636 -28.33 -56.09 -6.88
CA LYS A 636 -29.05 -55.52 -8.03
C LYS A 636 -28.11 -54.86 -9.05
N PHE A 637 -27.05 -54.21 -8.57
CA PHE A 637 -26.07 -53.55 -9.42
C PHE A 637 -24.79 -54.37 -9.57
N PRO A 638 -23.98 -54.16 -10.62
CA PRO A 638 -22.80 -55.00 -10.81
C PRO A 638 -21.72 -54.83 -9.73
N ALA A 639 -21.08 -55.95 -9.41
CA ALA A 639 -20.07 -56.02 -8.38
C ALA A 639 -18.84 -55.16 -8.70
N ASN A 640 -18.05 -54.88 -7.69
CA ASN A 640 -16.73 -54.29 -7.84
C ASN A 640 -15.70 -55.32 -8.34
N PRO A 641 -14.45 -54.91 -8.62
CA PRO A 641 -13.40 -55.80 -9.12
C PRO A 641 -13.13 -57.07 -8.31
N CYS A 642 -13.47 -57.07 -7.00
CA CYS A 642 -13.29 -58.20 -6.09
C CYS A 642 -14.51 -59.13 -6.04
N GLY A 643 -15.64 -58.78 -6.67
CA GLY A 643 -16.87 -59.58 -6.61
C GLY A 643 -17.81 -59.20 -5.47
N LEU A 644 -17.59 -58.04 -4.84
CA LEU A 644 -18.46 -57.50 -3.81
C LEU A 644 -19.50 -56.55 -4.41
N TYR A 645 -20.72 -56.62 -3.90
CA TYR A 645 -21.85 -55.86 -4.39
C TYR A 645 -22.20 -54.72 -3.44
N ASP A 646 -22.86 -53.69 -3.98
CA ASP A 646 -23.41 -52.56 -3.23
C ASP A 646 -22.37 -51.82 -2.37
N MET A 647 -21.10 -51.78 -2.81
CA MET A 647 -20.04 -51.02 -2.11
C MET A 647 -20.20 -49.49 -2.27
N CYS A 648 -21.01 -49.04 -3.24
CA CYS A 648 -21.36 -47.64 -3.43
C CYS A 648 -22.89 -47.48 -3.37
N GLY A 649 -23.41 -46.87 -2.30
CA GLY A 649 -24.83 -46.62 -2.09
C GLY A 649 -25.59 -47.77 -1.43
N ASN A 650 -26.91 -47.79 -1.63
CA ASN A 650 -27.90 -48.65 -0.97
C ASN A 650 -28.01 -48.40 0.54
N VAL A 651 -27.03 -48.79 1.36
CA VAL A 651 -26.99 -48.52 2.81
C VAL A 651 -25.57 -48.15 3.24
N TRP A 652 -25.44 -47.25 4.21
CA TRP A 652 -24.19 -47.06 4.92
C TRP A 652 -23.83 -48.34 5.67
N GLU A 653 -22.55 -48.61 5.81
CA GLU A 653 -22.06 -49.82 6.46
C GLU A 653 -21.14 -49.52 7.62
N TRP A 654 -21.50 -50.06 8.79
CA TRP A 654 -20.67 -50.00 9.98
C TRP A 654 -19.34 -50.73 9.78
N CYS A 655 -18.25 -50.06 10.17
CA CYS A 655 -16.92 -50.63 10.32
C CYS A 655 -16.59 -50.82 11.80
N GLU A 656 -15.60 -51.65 12.11
CA GLU A 656 -15.12 -51.93 13.47
C GLU A 656 -14.54 -50.67 14.15
N ASP A 657 -13.95 -49.78 13.35
CA ASP A 657 -13.17 -48.62 13.77
C ASP A 657 -13.97 -47.58 14.55
N GLU A 658 -13.26 -46.96 15.49
CA GLU A 658 -13.67 -45.72 16.12
C GLU A 658 -13.47 -44.54 15.17
N TRP A 659 -14.34 -43.54 15.28
CA TRP A 659 -14.24 -42.37 14.41
C TRP A 659 -13.00 -41.52 14.75
N HIS A 660 -12.21 -41.19 13.74
CA HIS A 660 -11.09 -40.26 13.86
C HIS A 660 -11.22 -39.17 12.80
N GLU A 661 -10.92 -37.92 13.18
CA GLU A 661 -11.12 -36.76 12.31
C GLU A 661 -10.26 -36.76 11.04
N ASN A 662 -9.20 -37.57 11.00
CA ASN A 662 -8.25 -37.70 9.90
C ASN A 662 -7.46 -39.01 10.07
N TYR A 663 -6.52 -39.29 9.15
CA TYR A 663 -5.66 -40.49 9.16
C TYR A 663 -4.26 -40.26 9.77
N ILE A 664 -4.06 -39.18 10.54
CA ILE A 664 -2.77 -38.98 11.23
C ILE A 664 -2.63 -40.06 12.31
N ASN A 665 -1.59 -40.88 12.19
CA ASN A 665 -1.33 -42.06 13.03
C ASN A 665 -2.32 -43.21 12.85
N ALA A 666 -3.03 -43.28 11.72
CA ALA A 666 -3.87 -44.43 11.38
C ALA A 666 -3.03 -45.72 11.28
N PRO A 667 -3.57 -46.89 11.69
CA PRO A 667 -2.91 -48.17 11.50
C PRO A 667 -2.60 -48.47 10.03
N THR A 668 -1.43 -49.03 9.75
CA THR A 668 -0.98 -49.32 8.37
C THR A 668 -1.01 -50.81 8.03
N ASP A 669 -1.56 -51.65 8.90
CA ASP A 669 -1.59 -53.12 8.80
C ASP A 669 -2.99 -53.70 8.54
N GLY A 670 -3.95 -52.82 8.24
CA GLY A 670 -5.35 -53.19 8.00
C GLY A 670 -6.15 -53.50 9.27
N SER A 671 -5.56 -53.37 10.46
CA SER A 671 -6.29 -53.49 11.72
C SER A 671 -7.26 -52.32 11.92
N ALA A 672 -8.31 -52.55 12.73
CA ALA A 672 -9.26 -51.49 13.09
C ALA A 672 -8.61 -50.48 14.03
N TRP A 673 -8.85 -49.19 13.78
CA TRP A 673 -8.35 -48.12 14.62
C TRP A 673 -9.26 -47.91 15.82
N SER A 674 -8.76 -48.23 17.01
CA SER A 674 -9.47 -48.04 18.28
C SER A 674 -8.52 -47.50 19.36
N ASP A 675 -8.96 -46.45 20.04
CA ASP A 675 -8.34 -45.85 21.24
C ASP A 675 -9.03 -46.28 22.55
N GLY A 676 -10.21 -46.92 22.44
CA GLY A 676 -10.95 -47.52 23.55
C GLY A 676 -11.93 -46.58 24.26
N SER A 677 -12.22 -45.39 23.73
CA SER A 677 -13.04 -44.39 24.41
C SER A 677 -14.08 -43.66 23.54
N ASN A 678 -14.18 -43.98 22.25
CA ASN A 678 -15.05 -43.24 21.34
C ASN A 678 -16.50 -43.77 21.30
N SER A 679 -17.47 -42.87 21.47
CA SER A 679 -18.92 -43.18 21.34
C SER A 679 -19.39 -43.27 19.88
N TYR A 680 -18.53 -42.94 18.92
CA TYR A 680 -18.82 -42.93 17.50
C TYR A 680 -18.00 -44.00 16.76
N ALA A 681 -18.67 -44.70 15.86
CA ALA A 681 -18.05 -45.66 14.96
C ALA A 681 -18.13 -45.18 13.51
N THR A 682 -17.24 -45.72 12.68
CA THR A 682 -17.11 -45.32 11.29
C THR A 682 -18.17 -45.98 10.40
N LEU A 683 -18.66 -45.23 9.42
CA LEU A 683 -19.59 -45.64 8.38
C LEU A 683 -19.00 -45.39 6.99
N ARG A 684 -19.20 -46.35 6.07
CA ARG A 684 -18.69 -46.29 4.69
C ARG A 684 -19.78 -46.57 3.64
N GLY A 685 -19.53 -46.15 2.40
CA GLY A 685 -20.31 -46.55 1.22
C GLY A 685 -21.43 -45.62 0.74
N GLY A 686 -22.01 -44.80 1.62
CA GLY A 686 -23.20 -44.00 1.26
C GLY A 686 -24.48 -44.82 1.23
N SER A 687 -25.64 -44.19 1.03
CA SER A 687 -26.94 -44.87 1.02
C SER A 687 -27.87 -44.40 -0.10
N TRP A 688 -29.02 -45.06 -0.22
CA TRP A 688 -30.05 -44.81 -1.22
C TRP A 688 -30.55 -43.35 -1.33
N PHE A 689 -30.44 -42.54 -0.26
CA PHE A 689 -30.82 -41.12 -0.29
C PHE A 689 -29.66 -40.13 -0.35
N ASN A 690 -28.42 -40.63 -0.27
CA ASN A 690 -27.28 -39.75 -0.25
C ASN A 690 -26.94 -39.23 -1.64
N ASN A 691 -26.41 -38.02 -1.69
CA ASN A 691 -25.86 -37.45 -2.91
C ASN A 691 -24.60 -38.25 -3.33
N PRO A 692 -24.26 -38.29 -4.63
CA PRO A 692 -23.25 -39.18 -5.17
C PRO A 692 -21.85 -39.01 -4.56
N GLN A 693 -21.46 -37.82 -4.11
CA GLN A 693 -20.15 -37.59 -3.48
C GLN A 693 -19.95 -38.36 -2.17
N LEU A 694 -21.04 -38.72 -1.48
CA LEU A 694 -20.99 -39.50 -0.24
C LEU A 694 -20.84 -41.00 -0.50
N CYS A 695 -20.94 -41.42 -1.76
CA CYS A 695 -20.79 -42.82 -2.19
C CYS A 695 -19.37 -43.10 -2.74
N ARG A 696 -18.44 -42.13 -2.65
CA ARG A 696 -17.04 -42.32 -3.07
C ARG A 696 -16.38 -43.37 -2.18
N SER A 697 -15.46 -44.12 -2.77
CA SER A 697 -14.70 -45.17 -2.11
C SER A 697 -13.97 -44.66 -0.88
N ALA A 698 -13.45 -43.42 -0.91
CA ALA A 698 -12.72 -42.77 0.18
C ALA A 698 -13.61 -42.06 1.20
N TYR A 699 -14.89 -41.81 0.89
CA TYR A 699 -15.73 -40.97 1.75
C TYR A 699 -15.96 -41.67 3.09
N ARG A 700 -15.77 -40.92 4.17
CA ARG A 700 -15.94 -41.39 5.55
C ARG A 700 -17.10 -40.66 6.21
N SER A 701 -17.90 -41.41 6.94
CA SER A 701 -18.92 -40.85 7.83
C SER A 701 -18.81 -41.53 9.20
N TYR A 702 -19.56 -41.05 10.16
CA TYR A 702 -19.67 -41.66 11.47
C TYR A 702 -21.10 -41.64 11.98
N GLY A 703 -21.36 -42.46 12.98
CA GLY A 703 -22.60 -42.44 13.74
C GLY A 703 -22.34 -42.87 15.17
N ASN A 704 -23.18 -42.42 16.09
CA ASN A 704 -23.12 -42.90 17.47
C ASN A 704 -23.38 -44.42 17.48
N ARG A 705 -22.65 -45.17 18.31
CA ARG A 705 -22.70 -46.64 18.37
C ARG A 705 -24.09 -47.20 18.71
N ASP A 706 -24.97 -46.40 19.29
CA ASP A 706 -26.37 -46.75 19.60
C ASP A 706 -27.37 -46.30 18.53
N ASN A 707 -26.96 -45.48 17.56
CA ASN A 707 -27.86 -44.98 16.53
C ASN A 707 -28.23 -46.07 15.51
N HIS A 708 -29.52 -46.22 15.25
CA HIS A 708 -30.05 -47.20 14.29
C HIS A 708 -30.88 -46.51 13.19
N TYR A 709 -30.26 -45.66 12.38
CA TYR A 709 -30.94 -44.96 11.27
C TYR A 709 -31.36 -45.91 10.14
N TYR A 710 -32.40 -45.52 9.38
CA TYR A 710 -32.99 -46.33 8.30
C TYR A 710 -32.15 -46.44 7.02
N SER A 711 -30.90 -45.99 7.09
CA SER A 711 -29.88 -46.17 6.07
C SER A 711 -28.63 -46.85 6.61
N PHE A 712 -28.59 -47.23 7.88
CA PHE A 712 -27.44 -47.88 8.49
C PHE A 712 -27.62 -49.39 8.48
N GLY A 713 -26.80 -50.07 7.69
CA GLY A 713 -26.62 -51.51 7.65
C GLY A 713 -25.17 -51.87 7.93
N PHE A 714 -24.75 -53.04 7.47
CA PHE A 714 -23.37 -53.53 7.61
C PHE A 714 -23.12 -54.75 6.73
N ARG A 715 -21.84 -55.09 6.55
CA ARG A 715 -21.39 -56.40 6.10
C ARG A 715 -20.41 -56.98 7.12
N VAL A 716 -20.09 -58.26 6.98
CA VAL A 716 -19.20 -58.97 7.90
C VAL A 716 -17.94 -59.45 7.19
N VAL A 717 -16.87 -59.62 7.95
CA VAL A 717 -15.66 -60.31 7.51
C VAL A 717 -15.39 -61.54 8.37
N CYS A 718 -14.58 -62.46 7.84
CA CYS A 718 -14.10 -63.65 8.54
C CYS A 718 -12.60 -63.83 8.28
N VAL A 719 -11.82 -64.02 9.35
CA VAL A 719 -10.36 -64.21 9.27
C VAL A 719 -10.03 -65.60 8.73
N VAL A 720 -8.97 -65.70 7.92
CA VAL A 720 -8.41 -66.98 7.43
C VAL A 720 -7.64 -67.66 8.58
N GLY A 721 -8.05 -68.86 8.99
CA GLY A 721 -7.21 -69.75 9.81
C GLY A 721 -7.33 -69.67 11.35
N ARG A 722 -8.34 -69.01 11.93
CA ARG A 722 -8.65 -69.14 13.38
C ARG A 722 -10.01 -69.81 13.60
N ILE A 723 -9.96 -71.06 14.05
CA ILE A 723 -11.08 -71.69 14.79
C ILE A 723 -10.99 -71.12 16.21
N LEU A 724 -12.08 -70.53 16.73
CA LEU A 724 -12.12 -70.11 18.12
C LEU A 724 -12.04 -71.40 18.98
N GLN A 725 -11.00 -71.54 19.80
CA GLN A 725 -10.90 -72.64 20.76
C GLN A 725 -11.78 -72.39 21.97
#